data_AF-A0A8S9TK52-F1
#
_entry.id   AF-A0A8S9TK52-F1
#
_cell.length_a   1.000
_cell.length_b   1.000
_cell.length_c   1.000
_cell.angle_alpha   90.00
_cell.angle_beta   90.00
_cell.angle_gamma   90.00
#
_symmetry.space_group_name_H-M   'P 1'
#
loop_
_entity.id
_entity.type
_entity.pdbx_description
1 polymer ?
#
loop_
_entity_poly.entity_id
_entity_poly.type
_entity_poly.pdbx_seq_one_letter_code
_entity_poly.pdbx_strand_id
1 'polypeptide(L)'
;MTPCTPALLFIAALFSSVGCQFVSAADESCPNGCSGNGICGKQLTCHCYDGFFGYDCSLEYCPVGKSWGVIRGTDDAHRPEECSGRGICLYSSGSCSCQSGFSGPACQFTQCLDSCSNHGKCISMKTLSENEVVARELYDREAYVYNQIWDFDVIHGCQCDVGFHGPSCSLKNCPVGDDPLTTGQANEMQLIQCLTTYQKQTVVLQMDAPLTKGKFILRFGKQYTRPISFKALADQDSFGPSIATSLLALRGVDAVTVTRADPLLTRTEWTVTFPTANMKHNALVPGWRTVEVQQFICAADSGVFAVTFGNETIRNIPSNADSNTFVAFLSKLSFYGQISVSLMTHTGAATNNVCTTGGTFVTMTFSTLWHRMLLADLPPMTFSTLDLKGVQTLFLGNANGFVDAETKEVVKGHDSCRVTEEQQFLCGATGGNFALTFEDGTKITGLPYSITADTLKATIQTKVSYIVNIDVTFADGQSTFCSDFGTTIIIRFVVVKATSGDGDLAEIQADQTNNGGSDGLVHIANRLQFPSSFTETEKGSSCEPLDQTFSPDPARQMQTPVELGGGSLTITFRGATTRPIPAQSTMQQLKVLLLELPTIQGIDVSFSGYQMCEAPANLARLTFTQNFGNLPTIVIQDSEMSAGSSVVVAGGGNDISSIVSVDGTKESEVCSNRGYCDEIALGRCICHTGYTNSDGNGSISTLKFNRGDCGATSRIPVGCPGDLACSGHGTCSGSPSYRCSCAKGWRGGDCSERACPVGYSWFDYPSEDNVAHQLRTECSAVGDCDRSSGKCKCQSPYTGGACDLMACGGSDVECNGNGQCLTLYDLAPINRVNGVTRGFTYGEDPNDVATWDAHRIRSCLCDPFYFGYDCSQKECPRGDGFNTDNDDIERQLIQCIADAGSFTLTFRDETTKDIPYNSVEADIKSALEELSTIGEVEVVFSGGTVACSNSINIVIMVDFLTDLGDLPSLSGSNALLQDRINGNARDGSGSLVVVTGGDTLLGETSVKGTRENALCSNHGICDFTTGICICHANYGGSDGKGGPGTIANCGFHELKYAR
;
A
#
# COMPACT_ATOMS: atom_id res chain seq x y z
N MET A 1 42.93 24.54 -9.65
CA MET A 1 43.83 24.05 -10.72
C MET A 1 45.07 23.48 -10.04
N THR A 2 45.26 22.16 -10.15
CA THR A 2 46.49 21.40 -9.79
C THR A 2 47.69 21.81 -10.67
N PRO A 3 48.96 21.38 -10.45
CA PRO A 3 49.48 20.40 -9.46
C PRO A 3 50.87 20.69 -8.79
N CYS A 4 51.09 20.00 -7.66
CA CYS A 4 52.19 19.11 -7.26
C CYS A 4 53.71 19.44 -7.40
N THR A 5 54.38 19.40 -6.22
CA THR A 5 55.53 18.54 -5.82
C THR A 5 56.97 18.82 -6.35
N PRO A 6 58.04 18.20 -5.76
CA PRO A 6 58.42 18.08 -4.34
C PRO A 6 59.96 18.19 -4.10
N ALA A 7 60.38 18.02 -2.82
CA ALA A 7 61.65 17.43 -2.36
C ALA A 7 62.93 18.32 -2.46
N LEU A 8 63.98 18.23 -1.64
CA LEU A 8 64.52 17.19 -0.75
C LEU A 8 65.39 17.87 0.35
N LEU A 9 65.28 17.37 1.58
CA LEU A 9 66.35 16.99 2.53
C LEU A 9 67.58 17.89 2.86
N PHE A 10 67.76 17.99 4.18
CA PHE A 10 68.99 17.76 4.98
C PHE A 10 69.77 18.94 5.60
N ILE A 11 69.85 18.86 6.95
CA ILE A 11 71.01 19.06 7.84
C ILE A 11 71.41 20.50 8.23
N ALA A 12 70.96 20.85 9.44
CA ALA A 12 71.72 21.22 10.64
C ALA A 12 72.90 22.21 10.58
N ALA A 13 72.89 23.02 11.65
CA ALA A 13 74.00 23.59 12.41
C ALA A 13 74.41 25.05 12.11
N LEU A 14 73.95 25.90 13.03
CA LEU A 14 74.75 26.85 13.82
C LEU A 14 75.66 27.82 13.04
N PHE A 15 75.23 29.08 12.95
CA PHE A 15 76.13 30.20 13.24
C PHE A 15 75.38 31.32 13.97
N SER A 16 75.83 31.53 15.21
CA SER A 16 75.52 32.68 16.04
C SER A 16 76.05 33.96 15.40
N SER A 17 75.21 34.99 15.30
CA SER A 17 75.69 36.37 15.32
C SER A 17 74.70 37.26 16.05
N VAL A 18 75.25 37.93 17.05
CA VAL A 18 74.64 38.86 17.98
C VAL A 18 73.98 40.01 17.20
N GLY A 19 72.67 40.19 17.40
CA GLY A 19 71.91 41.33 16.90
C GLY A 19 70.88 41.74 17.94
N CYS A 20 71.10 42.93 18.52
CA CYS A 20 70.24 43.71 19.42
C CYS A 20 68.98 43.02 19.96
N GLN A 21 69.01 42.70 21.25
CA GLN A 21 67.83 42.76 22.11
C GLN A 21 67.33 44.21 22.13
N PHE A 22 66.45 44.57 21.20
CA PHE A 22 65.35 45.43 21.60
C PHE A 22 64.41 44.54 22.39
N VAL A 23 64.48 44.66 23.72
CA VAL A 23 63.32 44.37 24.55
C VAL A 23 62.24 45.31 24.04
N SER A 24 61.36 44.83 23.15
CA SER A 24 60.09 45.50 23.00
C SER A 24 59.43 45.40 24.38
N ALA A 25 58.78 46.47 24.81
CA ALA A 25 57.71 46.32 25.77
C ALA A 25 56.88 45.10 25.34
N ALA A 26 56.53 44.21 26.27
CA ALA A 26 55.52 43.21 25.99
C ALA A 26 54.33 43.99 25.46
N ASP A 27 54.05 43.86 24.15
CA ASP A 27 52.86 44.41 23.55
C ASP A 27 51.74 43.69 24.28
N GLU A 28 51.03 44.42 25.13
CA GLU A 28 49.74 44.05 25.69
C GLU A 28 48.83 43.78 24.48
N SER A 29 48.86 42.55 24.00
CA SER A 29 48.11 42.06 22.84
C SER A 29 47.04 41.14 23.37
N CYS A 30 45.87 41.16 22.73
CA CYS A 30 44.80 40.26 23.12
C CYS A 30 45.29 38.81 23.13
N PRO A 31 44.76 37.98 24.05
CA PRO A 31 45.08 36.57 24.18
C PRO A 31 45.14 35.86 22.83
N ASN A 32 46.29 35.29 22.48
CA ASN A 32 46.55 34.63 21.18
C ASN A 32 46.08 35.41 19.92
N GLY A 33 46.00 36.74 19.99
CA GLY A 33 45.42 37.56 18.92
C GLY A 33 43.96 37.24 18.63
N CYS A 34 43.17 36.87 19.65
CA CYS A 34 41.81 36.36 19.55
C CYS A 34 41.67 35.17 18.60
N SER A 35 42.75 34.39 18.46
CA SER A 35 42.86 33.22 17.59
C SER A 35 42.45 33.47 16.13
N GLY A 36 42.38 34.73 15.69
CA GLY A 36 41.81 35.13 14.40
C GLY A 36 40.28 35.06 14.31
N ASN A 37 39.59 34.67 15.38
CA ASN A 37 38.13 34.47 15.45
C ASN A 37 37.41 35.54 16.29
N GLY A 38 38.05 36.69 16.50
CA GLY A 38 37.46 37.78 17.25
C GLY A 38 38.19 39.10 17.05
N ILE A 39 37.62 40.15 17.64
CA ILE A 39 38.19 41.50 17.64
C ILE A 39 38.71 41.82 19.04
N CYS A 40 39.95 42.29 19.09
CA CYS A 40 40.57 42.73 20.33
C CYS A 40 39.96 44.07 20.81
N GLY A 41 39.31 44.04 21.97
CA GLY A 41 38.76 45.22 22.64
C GLY A 41 39.85 46.09 23.29
N LYS A 42 39.45 47.30 23.71
CA LYS A 42 40.37 48.25 24.38
C LYS A 42 40.87 47.79 25.76
N GLN A 43 40.15 46.87 26.39
CA GLN A 43 40.50 46.23 27.66
C GLN A 43 41.29 44.91 27.44
N LEU A 44 41.88 44.71 26.25
CA LEU A 44 42.62 43.49 25.90
C LEU A 44 41.79 42.20 25.99
N THR A 45 40.48 42.33 25.85
CA THR A 45 39.51 41.22 25.86
C THR A 45 39.09 40.90 24.44
N CYS A 46 38.97 39.61 24.11
CA CYS A 46 38.50 39.19 22.80
C CYS A 46 36.97 39.19 22.71
N HIS A 47 36.44 39.91 21.73
CA HIS A 47 35.04 39.82 21.34
C HIS A 47 34.92 38.85 20.18
N CYS A 48 34.44 37.64 20.45
CA CYS A 48 34.40 36.56 19.47
C CYS A 48 33.36 36.79 18.38
N TYR A 49 33.68 36.31 17.18
CA TYR A 49 32.72 36.21 16.09
C TYR A 49 31.66 35.14 16.39
N ASP A 50 30.50 35.26 15.75
CA ASP A 50 29.41 34.29 15.89
C ASP A 50 29.91 32.86 15.69
N GLY A 51 29.54 31.97 16.62
CA GLY A 51 29.96 30.57 16.64
C GLY A 51 31.21 30.30 17.49
N PHE A 52 31.98 31.32 17.85
CA PHE A 52 33.18 31.18 18.69
C PHE A 52 32.97 31.77 20.09
N PHE A 53 33.67 31.20 21.07
CA PHE A 53 33.69 31.68 22.45
C PHE A 53 35.01 31.33 23.15
N GLY A 54 35.09 31.66 24.43
CA GLY A 54 36.30 31.49 25.23
C GLY A 54 37.20 32.72 25.20
N TYR A 55 38.21 32.73 26.07
CA TYR A 55 39.06 33.89 26.37
C TYR A 55 39.78 34.48 25.15
N ASP A 56 40.19 33.62 24.22
CA ASP A 56 40.88 33.97 22.99
C ASP A 56 40.11 33.55 21.73
N CYS A 57 38.81 33.27 21.85
CA CYS A 57 37.96 32.82 20.73
C CYS A 57 38.44 31.55 20.03
N SER A 58 39.17 30.68 20.75
CA SER A 58 39.65 29.39 20.22
C SER A 58 38.62 28.26 20.33
N LEU A 59 37.51 28.46 21.07
CA LEU A 59 36.46 27.47 21.25
C LEU A 59 35.28 27.78 20.34
N GLU A 60 34.61 26.72 19.89
CA GLU A 60 33.44 26.76 19.01
C GLU A 60 32.23 26.15 19.71
N TYR A 61 31.07 26.78 19.58
CA TYR A 61 29.81 26.21 20.07
C TYR A 61 29.45 24.97 19.27
N CYS A 62 29.03 23.91 19.97
CA CYS A 62 28.51 22.74 19.29
C CYS A 62 27.09 22.97 18.76
N PRO A 63 26.69 22.23 17.72
CA PRO A 63 25.33 22.29 17.21
C PRO A 63 24.33 21.80 18.26
N VAL A 64 23.15 22.43 18.24
CA VAL A 64 22.03 22.08 19.12
C VAL A 64 20.97 21.31 18.34
N GLY A 65 20.34 20.34 18.99
CA GLY A 65 19.27 19.51 18.43
C GLY A 65 18.27 19.10 19.50
N LYS A 66 17.12 18.53 19.10
CA LYS A 66 16.08 18.10 20.06
C LYS A 66 16.67 17.16 21.11
N SER A 67 16.55 17.53 22.37
CA SER A 67 17.11 16.75 23.47
C SER A 67 16.45 15.39 23.62
N TRP A 68 17.24 14.40 24.05
CA TRP A 68 16.74 13.07 24.43
C TRP A 68 16.78 12.84 25.94
N GLY A 69 17.13 13.84 26.75
CA GLY A 69 17.47 13.56 28.15
C GLY A 69 17.53 14.76 29.08
N VAL A 70 17.19 15.96 28.61
CA VAL A 70 17.33 17.22 29.37
C VAL A 70 15.96 17.85 29.59
N ILE A 71 15.51 17.79 30.83
CA ILE A 71 14.22 18.32 31.26
C ILE A 71 14.40 19.80 31.64
N ARG A 72 13.62 20.68 31.00
CA ARG A 72 13.64 22.13 31.22
C ARG A 72 12.38 22.65 31.92
N GLY A 73 11.35 21.82 32.06
CA GLY A 73 10.10 22.14 32.72
C GLY A 73 9.16 20.93 32.81
N THR A 74 7.95 21.16 33.34
CA THR A 74 6.87 20.16 33.32
C THR A 74 6.49 19.81 31.88
N ASP A 75 6.51 18.50 31.57
CA ASP A 75 6.24 17.91 30.26
C ASP A 75 7.11 18.52 29.12
N ASP A 76 8.32 18.95 29.46
CA ASP A 76 9.23 19.68 28.56
C ASP A 76 10.66 19.13 28.61
N ALA A 77 10.88 18.01 27.90
CA ALA A 77 12.14 17.25 27.88
C ALA A 77 12.92 17.29 26.55
N HIS A 78 12.34 17.85 25.48
CA HIS A 78 12.86 17.73 24.10
C HIS A 78 13.22 19.06 23.45
N ARG A 79 13.45 20.12 24.24
CA ARG A 79 13.96 21.39 23.69
C ARG A 79 15.34 21.21 23.05
N PRO A 80 15.72 22.11 22.12
CA PRO A 80 17.07 22.11 21.57
C PRO A 80 18.14 22.20 22.66
N GLU A 81 19.10 21.28 22.62
CA GLU A 81 20.20 21.18 23.58
C GLU A 81 21.51 20.89 22.85
N GLU A 82 22.63 21.31 23.42
CA GLU A 82 23.96 21.02 22.89
C GLU A 82 24.17 19.52 22.75
N CYS A 83 24.57 19.09 21.55
CA CYS A 83 24.70 17.68 21.21
C CYS A 83 23.46 16.84 21.59
N SER A 84 22.27 17.45 21.58
CA SER A 84 20.97 16.84 21.91
C SER A 84 20.93 16.12 23.26
N GLY A 85 21.84 16.46 24.18
CA GLY A 85 22.02 15.72 25.43
C GLY A 85 22.39 14.24 25.23
N ARG A 86 23.02 13.87 24.10
CA ARG A 86 23.44 12.50 23.75
C ARG A 86 24.83 12.44 23.11
N GLY A 87 25.69 13.37 23.49
CA GLY A 87 27.08 13.40 23.05
C GLY A 87 27.90 14.38 23.87
N ILE A 88 29.22 14.27 23.73
CA ILE A 88 30.18 15.22 24.29
C ILE A 88 30.51 16.27 23.23
N CYS A 89 30.39 17.55 23.58
CA CYS A 89 30.86 18.63 22.73
C CYS A 89 32.39 18.69 22.75
N LEU A 90 33.00 18.64 21.56
CA LEU A 90 34.42 18.90 21.37
C LEU A 90 34.60 20.38 21.01
N TYR A 91 34.58 21.24 22.04
CA TYR A 91 34.64 22.71 21.89
C TYR A 91 35.84 23.22 21.08
N SER A 92 36.94 22.46 20.97
CA SER A 92 38.06 22.82 20.10
C SER A 92 37.75 22.75 18.59
N SER A 93 36.60 22.20 18.21
CA SER A 93 36.20 21.96 16.82
C SER A 93 34.71 22.22 16.55
N GLY A 94 33.93 22.56 17.57
CA GLY A 94 32.48 22.76 17.46
C GLY A 94 31.70 21.50 17.06
N SER A 95 32.28 20.30 17.24
CA SER A 95 31.68 19.03 16.79
C SER A 95 31.24 18.15 17.96
N CYS A 96 30.12 17.44 17.78
CA CYS A 96 29.60 16.51 18.78
C CYS A 96 30.15 15.10 18.59
N SER A 97 30.74 14.54 19.65
CA SER A 97 31.05 13.11 19.74
C SER A 97 29.85 12.35 20.31
N CYS A 98 29.09 11.69 19.43
CA CYS A 98 27.82 11.05 19.79
C CYS A 98 27.98 9.76 20.58
N GLN A 99 27.01 9.50 21.47
CA GLN A 99 26.79 8.19 22.07
C GLN A 99 26.56 7.14 20.97
N SER A 100 27.01 5.90 21.22
CA SER A 100 26.75 4.77 20.32
C SER A 100 25.24 4.63 20.06
N GLY A 101 24.86 4.50 18.79
CA GLY A 101 23.46 4.45 18.38
C GLY A 101 22.81 5.81 18.09
N PHE A 102 23.54 6.91 18.25
CA PHE A 102 23.11 8.25 17.84
C PHE A 102 23.98 8.80 16.70
N SER A 103 23.42 9.72 15.91
CA SER A 103 24.06 10.31 14.74
C SER A 103 23.49 11.70 14.42
N GLY A 104 24.04 12.34 13.38
CA GLY A 104 23.73 13.71 13.00
C GLY A 104 24.70 14.71 13.65
N PRO A 105 24.72 15.96 13.16
CA PRO A 105 25.66 16.97 13.65
C PRO A 105 25.58 17.22 15.16
N ALA A 106 24.37 17.15 15.73
CA ALA A 106 24.10 17.34 17.15
C ALA A 106 23.73 16.03 17.84
N CYS A 107 24.03 14.86 17.28
CA CYS A 107 23.63 13.56 17.84
C CYS A 107 22.11 13.38 18.02
N GLN A 108 21.32 14.10 17.23
CA GLN A 108 19.87 14.15 17.37
C GLN A 108 19.14 12.92 16.81
N PHE A 109 19.77 12.14 15.92
CA PHE A 109 19.09 11.04 15.22
C PHE A 109 19.48 9.68 15.80
N THR A 110 18.52 8.81 16.08
CA THR A 110 18.84 7.39 16.32
C THR A 110 19.38 6.75 15.05
N GLN A 111 20.40 5.91 15.16
CA GLN A 111 20.91 5.13 14.04
C GLN A 111 20.00 3.93 13.77
N CYS A 112 19.80 3.61 12.49
CA CYS A 112 19.11 2.39 12.10
C CYS A 112 19.97 1.14 12.37
N LEU A 113 19.29 0.08 12.79
CA LEU A 113 19.88 -1.22 13.14
C LEU A 113 20.70 -1.78 11.97
N ASP A 114 21.99 -2.09 12.21
CA ASP A 114 22.95 -2.57 11.21
C ASP A 114 22.93 -1.82 9.86
N SER A 115 22.60 -0.52 9.85
CA SER A 115 22.40 0.27 8.63
C SER A 115 21.40 -0.38 7.65
N CYS A 116 20.33 -0.96 8.21
CA CYS A 116 19.32 -1.74 7.51
C CYS A 116 19.89 -2.91 6.71
N SER A 117 21.03 -3.47 7.15
CA SER A 117 21.74 -4.60 6.54
C SER A 117 22.01 -4.44 5.03
N ASN A 118 22.02 -3.21 4.52
CA ASN A 118 22.03 -2.89 3.09
C ASN A 118 20.84 -3.47 2.27
N HIS A 119 19.74 -3.79 2.95
CA HIS A 119 18.48 -4.33 2.40
C HIS A 119 17.28 -3.45 2.76
N GLY A 120 17.52 -2.15 2.93
CA GLY A 120 16.48 -1.18 3.24
C GLY A 120 17.02 0.23 3.33
N LYS A 121 16.11 1.17 3.60
CA LYS A 121 16.41 2.59 3.81
C LYS A 121 16.14 2.96 5.26
N CYS A 122 17.09 3.69 5.84
CA CYS A 122 16.90 4.31 7.15
C CYS A 122 16.03 5.56 6.99
N ILE A 123 14.83 5.56 7.58
CA ILE A 123 13.85 6.64 7.43
C ILE A 123 13.30 7.06 8.80
N SER A 124 12.82 8.30 8.90
CA SER A 124 12.19 8.82 10.11
C SER A 124 10.74 8.37 10.26
N MET A 125 10.17 8.51 11.46
CA MET A 125 8.75 8.28 11.74
C MET A 125 7.82 9.07 10.80
N LYS A 126 8.15 10.35 10.53
CA LYS A 126 7.41 11.17 9.56
C LYS A 126 7.42 10.54 8.17
N THR A 127 8.59 10.13 7.69
CA THR A 127 8.72 9.52 6.35
C THR A 127 7.98 8.19 6.30
N LEU A 128 7.98 7.42 7.39
CA LEU A 128 7.21 6.20 7.51
C LEU A 128 5.70 6.50 7.44
N SER A 129 5.22 7.53 8.14
CA SER A 129 3.80 7.90 8.16
C SER A 129 3.24 8.25 6.77
N GLU A 130 4.07 8.86 5.92
CA GLU A 130 3.75 9.22 4.53
C GLU A 130 3.65 8.01 3.60
N ASN A 131 3.91 6.78 4.08
CA ASN A 131 3.81 5.57 3.28
C ASN A 131 2.34 5.13 3.09
N GLU A 132 1.76 5.56 1.96
CA GLU A 132 0.39 5.22 1.57
C GLU A 132 0.13 3.72 1.44
N VAL A 133 1.14 2.92 1.08
CA VAL A 133 0.96 1.46 0.95
C VAL A 133 0.67 0.87 2.32
N VAL A 134 1.45 1.24 3.34
CA VAL A 134 1.24 0.72 4.70
C VAL A 134 -0.10 1.19 5.27
N ALA A 135 -0.46 2.46 5.04
CA ALA A 135 -1.75 3.01 5.45
C ALA A 135 -2.94 2.22 4.88
N ARG A 136 -2.88 1.90 3.58
CA ARG A 136 -3.90 1.13 2.90
C ARG A 136 -3.95 -0.31 3.41
N GLU A 137 -2.81 -0.98 3.54
CA GLU A 137 -2.77 -2.37 4.03
C GLU A 137 -3.34 -2.54 5.45
N LEU A 138 -3.03 -1.62 6.36
CA LEU A 138 -3.42 -1.75 7.77
C LEU A 138 -4.82 -1.19 8.05
N TYR A 139 -5.22 -0.12 7.35
CA TYR A 139 -6.39 0.68 7.73
C TYR A 139 -7.33 1.03 6.56
N ASP A 140 -7.04 0.56 5.34
CA ASP A 140 -7.78 0.84 4.09
C ASP A 140 -8.05 2.34 3.82
N ARG A 141 -7.09 3.21 4.16
CA ARG A 141 -7.22 4.68 4.06
C ARG A 141 -5.95 5.37 3.57
N GLU A 142 -6.03 6.70 3.41
CA GLU A 142 -4.87 7.55 3.14
C GLU A 142 -3.91 7.58 4.33
N ALA A 143 -2.65 7.91 4.02
CA ALA A 143 -1.55 8.02 4.96
C ALA A 143 -1.86 8.98 6.12
N TYR A 144 -1.42 8.61 7.32
CA TYR A 144 -1.49 9.49 8.48
C TYR A 144 -0.41 10.57 8.44
N VAL A 145 -0.65 11.66 9.15
CA VAL A 145 0.31 12.74 9.35
C VAL A 145 1.03 12.55 10.68
N TYR A 146 2.36 12.50 10.66
CA TYR A 146 3.19 12.47 11.87
C TYR A 146 4.25 13.57 11.82
N ASN A 147 3.89 14.77 12.29
CA ASN A 147 4.76 15.95 12.19
C ASN A 147 4.64 16.95 13.37
N GLN A 148 3.85 16.62 14.39
CA GLN A 148 3.66 17.47 15.59
C GLN A 148 4.29 16.89 16.85
N ILE A 149 4.49 15.57 16.93
CA ILE A 149 5.15 14.92 18.08
C ILE A 149 6.65 15.11 17.97
N TRP A 150 7.33 15.36 19.10
CA TRP A 150 8.74 15.72 19.13
C TRP A 150 9.65 14.76 18.35
N ASP A 151 9.32 13.47 18.30
CA ASP A 151 10.15 12.40 17.76
C ASP A 151 10.09 12.23 16.23
N PHE A 152 9.17 12.96 15.56
CA PHE A 152 8.81 12.74 14.15
C PHE A 152 9.98 12.64 13.16
N ASP A 153 11.07 13.35 13.40
CA ASP A 153 12.28 13.42 12.58
C ASP A 153 13.53 12.93 13.27
N VAL A 154 13.45 12.47 14.53
CA VAL A 154 14.62 12.06 15.31
C VAL A 154 14.68 10.56 15.58
N ILE A 155 13.53 9.89 15.72
CA ILE A 155 13.46 8.43 15.68
C ILE A 155 13.50 7.94 14.23
N HIS A 156 14.44 7.02 13.98
CA HIS A 156 14.63 6.36 12.69
C HIS A 156 14.55 4.85 12.82
N GLY A 157 14.02 4.22 11.77
CA GLY A 157 13.99 2.78 11.62
C GLY A 157 14.11 2.38 10.15
N CYS A 158 14.15 1.07 9.92
CA CYS A 158 14.41 0.53 8.59
C CYS A 158 13.12 0.27 7.81
N GLN A 159 13.02 0.88 6.64
CA GLN A 159 12.08 0.47 5.59
C GLN A 159 12.76 -0.56 4.69
N CYS A 160 12.38 -1.83 4.82
CA CYS A 160 13.02 -2.92 4.09
C CYS A 160 12.68 -2.95 2.61
N ASP A 161 13.64 -3.40 1.82
CA ASP A 161 13.47 -3.70 0.41
C ASP A 161 12.57 -4.94 0.22
N VAL A 162 11.97 -5.06 -0.96
CA VAL A 162 11.10 -6.20 -1.31
C VAL A 162 11.85 -7.52 -1.10
N GLY A 163 11.25 -8.42 -0.33
CA GLY A 163 11.82 -9.73 -0.01
C GLY A 163 12.58 -9.77 1.32
N PHE A 164 12.73 -8.65 2.02
CA PHE A 164 13.32 -8.58 3.34
C PHE A 164 12.33 -8.01 4.38
N HIS A 165 12.55 -8.33 5.65
CA HIS A 165 11.79 -7.83 6.79
C HIS A 165 12.64 -7.81 8.08
N GLY A 166 11.99 -7.43 9.18
CA GLY A 166 12.60 -7.34 10.50
C GLY A 166 13.23 -5.96 10.75
N PRO A 167 13.58 -5.65 12.02
CA PRO A 167 14.10 -4.35 12.40
C PRO A 167 15.38 -3.91 11.68
N SER A 168 16.26 -4.86 11.33
CA SER A 168 17.52 -4.62 10.60
C SER A 168 17.41 -4.90 9.10
N CYS A 169 16.26 -5.32 8.58
CA CYS A 169 16.10 -5.87 7.23
C CYS A 169 17.04 -7.03 6.88
N SER A 170 17.55 -7.74 7.90
CA SER A 170 18.42 -8.90 7.71
C SER A 170 17.66 -10.20 7.39
N LEU A 171 16.37 -10.24 7.70
CA LEU A 171 15.53 -11.43 7.54
C LEU A 171 14.85 -11.44 6.17
N LYS A 172 14.78 -12.61 5.53
CA LYS A 172 14.14 -12.80 4.23
C LYS A 172 12.69 -13.24 4.39
N ASN A 173 11.80 -12.60 3.63
CA ASN A 173 10.39 -12.97 3.59
C ASN A 173 10.23 -14.40 3.05
N CYS A 174 9.58 -15.25 3.82
CA CYS A 174 9.14 -16.55 3.32
C CYS A 174 7.77 -16.43 2.61
N PRO A 175 7.46 -17.36 1.71
CA PRO A 175 6.13 -17.46 1.13
C PRO A 175 5.05 -17.59 2.20
N VAL A 176 3.97 -16.86 2.00
CA VAL A 176 2.75 -16.95 2.80
C VAL A 176 1.69 -17.74 2.04
N GLY A 177 0.78 -18.38 2.76
CA GLY A 177 -0.26 -19.20 2.15
C GLY A 177 -1.40 -19.53 3.10
N ASP A 178 -2.39 -20.19 2.52
CA ASP A 178 -3.61 -20.64 3.17
C ASP A 178 -3.38 -22.01 3.80
N ASP A 179 -3.91 -22.23 5.00
CA ASP A 179 -3.79 -23.51 5.67
C ASP A 179 -4.61 -24.57 4.90
N PRO A 180 -4.03 -25.68 4.40
CA PRO A 180 -4.77 -26.64 3.59
C PRO A 180 -5.88 -27.39 4.33
N LEU A 181 -5.99 -27.22 5.65
CA LEU A 181 -6.95 -27.88 6.50
C LEU A 181 -8.07 -26.96 7.00
N THR A 182 -8.04 -25.68 6.64
CA THR A 182 -9.16 -24.76 6.83
C THR A 182 -10.15 -24.92 5.68
N THR A 183 -11.44 -24.76 5.96
CA THR A 183 -12.52 -25.04 4.99
C THR A 183 -13.55 -23.93 5.06
N GLY A 184 -14.31 -23.74 3.96
CA GLY A 184 -15.36 -22.73 3.89
C GLY A 184 -14.84 -21.30 3.73
N GLN A 185 -13.59 -21.13 3.32
CA GLN A 185 -12.99 -19.82 3.12
C GLN A 185 -13.35 -19.23 1.75
N ALA A 186 -13.34 -17.90 1.69
CA ALA A 186 -13.61 -17.14 0.48
C ALA A 186 -12.35 -16.37 0.02
N ASN A 187 -12.23 -16.23 -1.29
CA ASN A 187 -11.30 -15.28 -1.91
C ASN A 187 -11.85 -13.86 -1.76
N GLU A 188 -10.97 -12.87 -1.63
CA GLU A 188 -11.33 -11.46 -1.68
C GLU A 188 -12.04 -11.13 -3.00
N MET A 189 -13.15 -10.39 -2.93
CA MET A 189 -13.88 -9.87 -4.09
C MET A 189 -14.18 -8.38 -3.92
N GLN A 190 -13.62 -7.57 -4.80
CA GLN A 190 -13.89 -6.13 -4.86
C GLN A 190 -14.76 -5.79 -6.07
N LEU A 191 -15.47 -4.66 -6.00
CA LEU A 191 -16.46 -4.24 -6.98
C LEU A 191 -16.05 -2.91 -7.61
N ILE A 192 -16.26 -2.78 -8.92
CA ILE A 192 -16.16 -1.50 -9.64
C ILE A 192 -17.44 -1.28 -10.44
N GLN A 193 -18.15 -0.20 -10.20
CA GLN A 193 -19.23 0.27 -11.07
C GLN A 193 -18.75 1.45 -11.89
N CYS A 194 -18.84 1.34 -13.22
CA CYS A 194 -18.41 2.39 -14.13
C CYS A 194 -19.51 2.76 -15.12
N LEU A 195 -19.88 4.05 -15.11
CA LEU A 195 -20.78 4.71 -16.06
C LEU A 195 -19.95 5.57 -17.01
N THR A 196 -20.18 5.43 -18.31
CA THR A 196 -19.72 6.42 -19.31
C THR A 196 -20.67 6.45 -20.50
N THR A 197 -20.54 7.47 -21.35
CA THR A 197 -21.27 7.55 -22.62
C THR A 197 -20.28 7.57 -23.78
N TYR A 198 -20.59 6.91 -24.89
CA TYR A 198 -19.78 6.93 -26.12
C TYR A 198 -20.53 7.65 -27.24
N GLN A 199 -20.60 8.98 -27.12
CA GLN A 199 -21.45 9.82 -27.98
C GLN A 199 -20.96 9.90 -29.43
N LYS A 200 -19.65 9.85 -29.66
CA LYS A 200 -19.09 9.91 -31.02
C LYS A 200 -17.93 8.95 -31.17
N GLN A 201 -18.01 8.07 -32.17
CA GLN A 201 -16.99 7.08 -32.47
C GLN A 201 -16.81 6.98 -33.98
N THR A 202 -15.58 6.73 -34.42
CA THR A 202 -15.32 6.47 -35.83
C THR A 202 -14.99 5.00 -36.01
N VAL A 203 -15.77 4.30 -36.85
CA VAL A 203 -15.49 2.93 -37.28
C VAL A 203 -14.58 3.01 -38.49
N VAL A 204 -13.35 2.53 -38.36
CA VAL A 204 -12.36 2.48 -39.44
C VAL A 204 -12.24 1.05 -39.92
N LEU A 205 -12.40 0.83 -41.22
CA LEU A 205 -11.96 -0.37 -41.90
C LEU A 205 -10.74 -0.04 -42.73
N GLN A 206 -9.61 -0.65 -42.39
CA GLN A 206 -8.33 -0.51 -43.08
C GLN A 206 -7.93 -1.87 -43.67
N MET A 207 -7.42 -1.85 -44.90
CA MET A 207 -7.16 -3.06 -45.68
C MET A 207 -5.76 -3.01 -46.28
N ASP A 208 -5.14 -4.16 -46.50
CA ASP A 208 -3.81 -4.26 -47.12
C ASP A 208 -3.85 -3.99 -48.63
N ALA A 209 -5.01 -4.20 -49.26
CA ALA A 209 -5.32 -3.89 -50.66
C ALA A 209 -6.78 -3.41 -50.78
N PRO A 210 -7.16 -2.69 -51.85
CA PRO A 210 -8.53 -2.20 -52.03
C PRO A 210 -9.52 -3.37 -52.07
N LEU A 211 -10.37 -3.52 -51.06
CA LEU A 211 -11.44 -4.49 -51.12
C LEU A 211 -12.60 -3.92 -51.93
N THR A 212 -13.03 -4.67 -52.93
CA THR A 212 -14.19 -4.30 -53.71
C THR A 212 -15.50 -4.81 -53.11
N LYS A 213 -15.49 -5.70 -52.10
CA LYS A 213 -16.70 -6.40 -51.58
C LYS A 213 -16.51 -7.15 -50.26
N GLY A 214 -17.56 -7.21 -49.42
CA GLY A 214 -17.63 -8.04 -48.20
C GLY A 214 -18.61 -7.51 -47.13
N LYS A 215 -18.72 -8.24 -46.00
CA LYS A 215 -19.65 -7.93 -44.89
C LYS A 215 -18.96 -7.91 -43.52
N PHE A 216 -19.38 -6.99 -42.65
CA PHE A 216 -18.97 -6.90 -41.25
C PHE A 216 -20.19 -6.69 -40.34
N ILE A 217 -19.99 -6.75 -39.03
CA ILE A 217 -21.03 -6.58 -38.02
C ILE A 217 -20.53 -5.64 -36.93
N LEU A 218 -21.44 -4.87 -36.32
CA LEU A 218 -21.13 -4.00 -35.19
C LEU A 218 -21.79 -4.57 -33.93
N ARG A 219 -21.04 -4.56 -32.83
CA ARG A 219 -21.58 -4.80 -31.49
C ARG A 219 -21.85 -3.47 -30.79
N PHE A 220 -22.96 -3.44 -30.04
CA PHE A 220 -23.38 -2.33 -29.20
C PHE A 220 -23.96 -2.87 -27.88
N GLY A 221 -23.13 -2.89 -26.83
CA GLY A 221 -23.45 -3.58 -25.57
C GLY A 221 -23.78 -5.07 -25.80
N LYS A 222 -24.95 -5.53 -25.32
CA LYS A 222 -25.46 -6.92 -25.50
C LYS A 222 -25.91 -7.23 -26.95
N GLN A 223 -25.99 -6.25 -27.83
CA GLN A 223 -26.69 -6.37 -29.10
C GLN A 223 -25.74 -6.34 -30.29
N TYR A 224 -26.18 -6.97 -31.38
CA TYR A 224 -25.44 -7.06 -32.63
C TYR A 224 -26.29 -6.53 -33.76
N THR A 225 -25.66 -5.80 -34.67
CA THR A 225 -26.32 -5.40 -35.90
C THR A 225 -26.58 -6.60 -36.81
N ARG A 226 -27.51 -6.42 -37.74
CA ARG A 226 -27.53 -7.25 -38.97
C ARG A 226 -26.19 -7.07 -39.72
N PRO A 227 -25.79 -8.04 -40.57
CA PRO A 227 -24.58 -7.90 -41.38
C PRO A 227 -24.65 -6.66 -42.27
N ILE A 228 -23.62 -5.82 -42.17
CA ILE A 228 -23.44 -4.59 -42.93
C ILE A 228 -22.50 -4.90 -44.10
N SER A 229 -22.98 -4.71 -45.32
CA SER A 229 -22.16 -4.84 -46.54
C SER A 229 -21.34 -3.56 -46.74
N PHE A 230 -20.05 -3.66 -47.06
CA PHE A 230 -19.24 -2.48 -47.43
C PHE A 230 -19.17 -2.22 -48.95
N LYS A 231 -19.82 -3.07 -49.76
CA LYS A 231 -20.08 -2.86 -51.20
C LYS A 231 -21.57 -3.03 -51.56
N ALA A 232 -22.45 -2.29 -50.90
CA ALA A 232 -23.77 -2.08 -51.48
C ALA A 232 -23.65 -0.93 -52.49
N LEU A 233 -23.53 -1.28 -53.78
CA LEU A 233 -23.83 -0.49 -54.99
C LEU A 233 -23.40 0.99 -54.97
N ALA A 234 -22.66 1.41 -56.00
CA ALA A 234 -22.21 2.78 -56.20
C ALA A 234 -23.30 3.90 -56.14
N ASP A 235 -24.58 3.55 -55.94
CA ASP A 235 -25.71 4.48 -55.87
C ASP A 235 -26.55 4.42 -54.56
N GLN A 236 -26.25 3.60 -53.53
CA GLN A 236 -27.06 3.55 -52.27
C GLN A 236 -26.34 3.76 -50.92
N ASP A 237 -25.02 3.59 -50.80
CA ASP A 237 -24.30 3.75 -49.51
C ASP A 237 -23.34 4.95 -49.49
N SER A 238 -23.73 6.03 -50.16
CA SER A 238 -22.92 7.25 -50.33
C SER A 238 -22.70 8.05 -49.04
N PHE A 239 -23.45 7.75 -47.96
CA PHE A 239 -23.42 8.51 -46.70
C PHE A 239 -23.50 7.68 -45.40
N GLY A 240 -23.36 6.35 -45.44
CA GLY A 240 -23.50 5.47 -44.26
C GLY A 240 -24.92 5.02 -43.81
N PRO A 241 -26.02 5.08 -44.60
CA PRO A 241 -27.34 4.56 -44.20
C PRO A 241 -27.35 3.09 -43.76
N SER A 242 -26.45 2.25 -44.29
CA SER A 242 -26.36 0.83 -43.95
C SER A 242 -26.03 0.61 -42.47
N ILE A 243 -25.05 1.36 -41.95
CA ILE A 243 -24.69 1.38 -40.52
C ILE A 243 -25.81 2.02 -39.70
N ALA A 244 -26.34 3.17 -40.14
CA ALA A 244 -27.39 3.88 -39.39
C ALA A 244 -28.64 3.01 -39.19
N THR A 245 -29.16 2.41 -40.26
CA THR A 245 -30.34 1.52 -40.23
C THR A 245 -30.07 0.29 -39.35
N SER A 246 -28.86 -0.26 -39.45
CA SER A 246 -28.45 -1.42 -38.67
C SER A 246 -28.38 -1.13 -37.17
N LEU A 247 -27.96 0.08 -36.78
CA LEU A 247 -27.92 0.54 -35.39
C LEU A 247 -29.30 0.92 -34.85
N LEU A 248 -30.16 1.56 -35.66
CA LEU A 248 -31.56 1.88 -35.30
C LEU A 248 -32.42 0.62 -35.08
N ALA A 249 -32.05 -0.51 -35.66
CA ALA A 249 -32.71 -1.79 -35.41
C ALA A 249 -32.40 -2.36 -34.01
N LEU A 250 -31.43 -1.79 -33.27
CA LEU A 250 -31.08 -2.24 -31.92
C LEU A 250 -31.99 -1.59 -30.88
N ARG A 251 -32.37 -2.34 -29.85
CA ARG A 251 -33.22 -1.85 -28.76
C ARG A 251 -32.50 -0.76 -27.96
N GLY A 252 -33.17 0.38 -27.77
CA GLY A 252 -32.61 1.51 -27.03
C GLY A 252 -31.58 2.31 -27.83
N VAL A 253 -31.68 2.31 -29.16
CA VAL A 253 -31.04 3.29 -30.04
C VAL A 253 -32.15 4.05 -30.75
N ASP A 254 -32.59 5.17 -30.18
CA ASP A 254 -33.74 5.92 -30.69
C ASP A 254 -33.37 6.82 -31.89
N ALA A 255 -32.10 7.25 -31.95
CA ALA A 255 -31.57 8.06 -33.02
C ALA A 255 -30.04 7.88 -33.13
N VAL A 256 -29.52 7.94 -34.36
CA VAL A 256 -28.09 7.88 -34.66
C VAL A 256 -27.81 8.61 -35.97
N THR A 257 -26.71 9.36 -36.03
CA THR A 257 -26.21 10.00 -37.24
C THR A 257 -24.93 9.31 -37.66
N VAL A 258 -24.82 8.93 -38.93
CA VAL A 258 -23.61 8.33 -39.50
C VAL A 258 -23.16 9.15 -40.68
N THR A 259 -21.86 9.45 -40.74
CA THR A 259 -21.22 10.07 -41.91
C THR A 259 -20.06 9.20 -42.37
N ARG A 260 -19.93 9.00 -43.67
CA ARG A 260 -18.86 8.21 -44.27
C ARG A 260 -17.77 9.11 -44.86
N ALA A 261 -16.51 8.74 -44.65
CA ALA A 261 -15.34 9.29 -45.32
C ALA A 261 -14.49 8.14 -45.89
N ASP A 262 -14.09 8.23 -47.15
CA ASP A 262 -13.19 7.27 -47.79
C ASP A 262 -11.85 7.95 -48.07
N PRO A 263 -10.97 8.14 -47.06
CA PRO A 263 -9.75 8.91 -47.22
C PRO A 263 -8.74 8.25 -48.18
N LEU A 264 -8.80 6.93 -48.37
CA LEU A 264 -7.93 6.15 -49.28
C LEU A 264 -8.71 4.99 -49.91
N LEU A 265 -8.24 4.45 -51.04
CA LEU A 265 -8.84 3.26 -51.68
C LEU A 265 -8.78 1.99 -50.80
N THR A 266 -7.98 1.99 -49.74
CA THR A 266 -7.79 0.89 -48.79
C THR A 266 -8.31 1.20 -47.40
N ARG A 267 -8.99 2.34 -47.20
CA ARG A 267 -9.47 2.77 -45.89
C ARG A 267 -10.81 3.49 -46.00
N THR A 268 -11.80 2.97 -45.28
CA THR A 268 -13.11 3.59 -45.13
C THR A 268 -13.37 3.88 -43.67
N GLU A 269 -13.94 5.06 -43.40
CA GLU A 269 -14.26 5.54 -42.06
C GLU A 269 -15.73 5.92 -41.98
N TRP A 270 -16.41 5.50 -40.92
CA TRP A 270 -17.75 5.93 -40.59
C TRP A 270 -17.76 6.58 -39.22
N THR A 271 -18.00 7.88 -39.18
CA THR A 271 -18.22 8.61 -37.95
C THR A 271 -19.66 8.44 -37.51
N VAL A 272 -19.86 7.74 -36.40
CA VAL A 272 -21.15 7.47 -35.78
C VAL A 272 -21.34 8.38 -34.58
N THR A 273 -22.43 9.14 -34.56
CA THR A 273 -22.79 10.08 -33.50
C THR A 273 -24.15 9.72 -32.92
N PHE A 274 -24.20 9.45 -31.61
CA PHE A 274 -25.42 9.26 -30.86
C PHE A 274 -25.83 10.58 -30.17
N PRO A 275 -27.10 11.00 -30.24
CA PRO A 275 -27.57 12.14 -29.48
C PRO A 275 -27.63 11.82 -27.98
N THR A 276 -27.51 12.85 -27.15
CA THR A 276 -27.57 12.74 -25.68
C THR A 276 -28.90 12.20 -25.17
N ALA A 277 -29.99 12.34 -25.94
CA ALA A 277 -31.30 11.80 -25.61
C ALA A 277 -31.39 10.27 -25.70
N ASN A 278 -30.42 9.61 -26.35
CA ASN A 278 -30.42 8.16 -26.47
C ASN A 278 -30.15 7.51 -25.10
N MET A 279 -31.01 6.56 -24.70
CA MET A 279 -30.98 5.94 -23.37
C MET A 279 -29.85 4.91 -23.17
N LYS A 280 -29.17 4.50 -24.24
CA LYS A 280 -27.98 3.65 -24.19
C LYS A 280 -26.87 4.24 -25.05
N HIS A 281 -25.68 4.34 -24.50
CA HIS A 281 -24.47 4.75 -25.21
C HIS A 281 -23.36 3.75 -24.91
N ASN A 282 -23.21 2.73 -25.76
CA ASN A 282 -22.17 1.71 -25.64
C ASN A 282 -21.08 1.94 -26.69
N ALA A 283 -19.88 1.42 -26.46
CA ALA A 283 -18.84 1.50 -27.48
C ALA A 283 -19.20 0.59 -28.65
N LEU A 284 -18.91 1.06 -29.86
CA LEU A 284 -19.07 0.31 -31.09
C LEU A 284 -17.83 -0.55 -31.27
N VAL A 285 -18.04 -1.85 -31.48
CA VAL A 285 -16.95 -2.79 -31.73
C VAL A 285 -17.22 -3.51 -33.05
N PRO A 286 -16.43 -3.23 -34.11
CA PRO A 286 -16.57 -3.90 -35.40
C PRO A 286 -15.95 -5.29 -35.34
N GLY A 287 -16.54 -6.21 -36.09
CA GLY A 287 -16.00 -7.54 -36.29
C GLY A 287 -16.35 -8.08 -37.66
N TRP A 288 -15.48 -8.96 -38.18
CA TRP A 288 -15.81 -9.77 -39.34
C TRP A 288 -16.88 -10.79 -38.98
N ARG A 289 -17.81 -11.04 -39.90
CA ARG A 289 -18.79 -12.11 -39.72
C ARG A 289 -18.14 -13.45 -40.06
N THR A 290 -18.02 -14.32 -39.06
CA THR A 290 -17.55 -15.70 -39.25
C THR A 290 -18.70 -16.70 -39.06
N VAL A 291 -18.79 -17.66 -39.97
CA VAL A 291 -19.63 -18.87 -39.86
C VAL A 291 -18.72 -20.06 -40.10
N GLU A 292 -18.67 -20.97 -39.14
CA GLU A 292 -17.90 -22.20 -39.21
C GLU A 292 -18.84 -23.39 -39.09
N VAL A 293 -18.60 -24.45 -39.85
CA VAL A 293 -19.31 -25.72 -39.65
C VAL A 293 -18.28 -26.81 -39.42
N GLN A 294 -18.38 -27.48 -38.28
CA GLN A 294 -17.57 -28.65 -37.97
C GLN A 294 -18.49 -29.86 -37.83
N GLN A 295 -18.01 -31.02 -38.25
CA GLN A 295 -18.77 -32.26 -38.21
C GLN A 295 -17.92 -33.39 -37.62
N PHE A 296 -18.56 -34.28 -36.89
CA PHE A 296 -17.94 -35.52 -36.44
C PHE A 296 -18.95 -36.66 -36.48
N ILE A 297 -18.44 -37.88 -36.43
CA ILE A 297 -19.25 -39.10 -36.39
C ILE A 297 -19.18 -39.70 -35.00
N CYS A 298 -20.33 -40.11 -34.46
CA CYS A 298 -20.40 -40.92 -33.24
C CYS A 298 -21.26 -42.18 -33.42
N ALA A 299 -20.71 -43.34 -33.03
CA ALA A 299 -21.38 -44.62 -33.02
C ALA A 299 -21.26 -45.31 -31.64
N ALA A 300 -22.35 -45.32 -30.88
CA ALA A 300 -22.44 -45.90 -29.55
C ALA A 300 -23.91 -46.22 -29.21
N ASP A 301 -24.13 -47.16 -28.29
CA ASP A 301 -25.45 -47.47 -27.72
C ASP A 301 -25.56 -47.09 -26.23
N SER A 302 -24.43 -46.82 -25.56
CA SER A 302 -24.38 -46.54 -24.14
C SER A 302 -23.07 -45.84 -23.73
N GLY A 303 -23.07 -45.21 -22.55
CA GLY A 303 -21.88 -44.56 -21.98
C GLY A 303 -21.81 -43.05 -22.20
N VAL A 304 -20.65 -42.47 -21.88
CA VAL A 304 -20.37 -41.03 -21.96
C VAL A 304 -19.03 -40.76 -22.63
N PHE A 305 -18.88 -39.56 -23.18
CA PHE A 305 -17.62 -39.07 -23.74
C PHE A 305 -17.31 -37.65 -23.24
N ALA A 306 -16.11 -37.17 -23.53
CA ALA A 306 -15.66 -35.82 -23.23
C ALA A 306 -15.29 -35.07 -24.51
N VAL A 307 -15.50 -33.76 -24.50
CA VAL A 307 -15.14 -32.82 -25.57
C VAL A 307 -14.12 -31.84 -25.00
N THR A 308 -13.03 -31.63 -25.72
CA THR A 308 -12.04 -30.60 -25.41
C THR A 308 -11.99 -29.58 -26.54
N PHE A 309 -12.06 -28.31 -26.17
CA PHE A 309 -11.96 -27.18 -27.09
C PHE A 309 -11.06 -26.10 -26.48
N GLY A 310 -9.96 -25.76 -27.17
CA GLY A 310 -8.91 -24.93 -26.58
C GLY A 310 -8.30 -25.60 -25.34
N ASN A 311 -8.35 -24.91 -24.19
CA ASN A 311 -7.86 -25.41 -22.90
C ASN A 311 -8.99 -25.88 -21.96
N GLU A 312 -10.22 -26.00 -22.46
CA GLU A 312 -11.39 -26.36 -21.66
C GLU A 312 -11.92 -27.74 -22.06
N THR A 313 -12.26 -28.55 -21.06
CA THR A 313 -12.79 -29.91 -21.27
C THR A 313 -14.15 -30.07 -20.60
N ILE A 314 -15.17 -30.39 -21.38
CA ILE A 314 -16.48 -30.83 -20.88
C ILE A 314 -16.47 -32.35 -20.82
N ARG A 315 -16.84 -32.91 -19.68
CA ARG A 315 -16.90 -34.36 -19.43
C ARG A 315 -18.34 -34.82 -19.23
N ASN A 316 -18.54 -36.14 -19.29
CA ASN A 316 -19.80 -36.82 -19.00
C ASN A 316 -20.93 -36.46 -19.96
N ILE A 317 -20.63 -36.29 -21.25
CA ILE A 317 -21.66 -36.08 -22.28
C ILE A 317 -22.29 -37.44 -22.63
N PRO A 318 -23.62 -37.62 -22.43
CA PRO A 318 -24.28 -38.88 -22.72
C PRO A 318 -24.28 -39.24 -24.21
N SER A 319 -24.06 -40.51 -24.55
CA SER A 319 -24.12 -40.99 -25.94
C SER A 319 -25.50 -40.80 -26.59
N ASN A 320 -26.56 -40.79 -25.79
CA ASN A 320 -27.95 -40.58 -26.20
C ASN A 320 -28.43 -39.13 -26.03
N ALA A 321 -27.53 -38.15 -25.85
CA ALA A 321 -27.91 -36.75 -25.78
C ALA A 321 -28.63 -36.34 -27.09
N ASP A 322 -29.73 -35.58 -26.97
CA ASP A 322 -30.36 -34.92 -28.10
C ASP A 322 -29.68 -33.60 -28.46
N SER A 323 -30.09 -32.97 -29.56
CA SER A 323 -29.47 -31.74 -30.05
C SER A 323 -29.47 -30.62 -29.00
N ASN A 324 -30.57 -30.45 -28.25
CA ASN A 324 -30.68 -29.42 -27.21
C ASN A 324 -29.81 -29.73 -25.99
N THR A 325 -29.81 -30.98 -25.56
CA THR A 325 -28.99 -31.47 -24.44
C THR A 325 -27.52 -31.32 -24.77
N PHE A 326 -27.12 -31.70 -25.98
CA PHE A 326 -25.73 -31.56 -26.43
C PHE A 326 -25.30 -30.10 -26.51
N VAL A 327 -26.14 -29.21 -27.05
CA VAL A 327 -25.90 -27.75 -27.03
C VAL A 327 -25.75 -27.22 -25.60
N ALA A 328 -26.56 -27.68 -24.65
CA ALA A 328 -26.45 -27.26 -23.24
C ALA A 328 -25.16 -27.75 -22.55
N PHE A 329 -24.57 -28.86 -23.01
CA PHE A 329 -23.23 -29.23 -22.59
C PHE A 329 -22.19 -28.30 -23.21
N LEU A 330 -22.25 -28.07 -24.52
CA LEU A 330 -21.30 -27.20 -25.24
C LEU A 330 -21.33 -25.75 -24.75
N SER A 331 -22.47 -25.25 -24.25
CA SER A 331 -22.59 -23.89 -23.70
C SER A 331 -21.80 -23.66 -22.40
N LYS A 332 -21.19 -24.70 -21.82
CA LYS A 332 -20.29 -24.57 -20.67
C LYS A 332 -18.88 -24.14 -21.04
N LEU A 333 -18.51 -24.22 -22.33
CA LEU A 333 -17.27 -23.63 -22.83
C LEU A 333 -17.36 -22.10 -22.75
N SER A 334 -16.25 -21.42 -22.48
CA SER A 334 -16.12 -19.95 -22.50
C SER A 334 -16.16 -19.37 -23.92
N PHE A 335 -17.09 -19.87 -24.73
CA PHE A 335 -17.28 -19.55 -26.12
C PHE A 335 -18.30 -18.42 -26.31
N TYR A 336 -18.01 -17.46 -27.19
CA TYR A 336 -18.75 -16.20 -27.34
C TYR A 336 -19.59 -16.14 -28.64
N GLY A 337 -20.27 -17.23 -28.99
CA GLY A 337 -21.13 -17.30 -30.18
C GLY A 337 -22.31 -18.26 -30.01
N GLN A 338 -23.11 -18.43 -31.06
CA GLN A 338 -24.26 -19.33 -31.07
C GLN A 338 -23.92 -20.63 -31.80
N ILE A 339 -24.15 -21.77 -31.14
CA ILE A 339 -23.96 -23.10 -31.73
C ILE A 339 -25.32 -23.71 -32.03
N SER A 340 -25.47 -24.30 -33.21
CA SER A 340 -26.62 -25.15 -33.55
C SER A 340 -26.12 -26.53 -33.97
N VAL A 341 -26.91 -27.56 -33.68
CA VAL A 341 -26.55 -28.96 -33.90
C VAL A 341 -27.63 -29.64 -34.74
N SER A 342 -27.21 -30.28 -35.84
CA SER A 342 -28.03 -31.16 -36.65
C SER A 342 -27.51 -32.59 -36.55
N LEU A 343 -28.43 -33.56 -36.45
CA LEU A 343 -28.13 -34.97 -36.22
C LEU A 343 -28.74 -35.81 -37.35
N MET A 344 -27.89 -36.47 -38.15
CA MET A 344 -28.31 -37.29 -39.29
C MET A 344 -27.66 -38.68 -39.25
N THR A 345 -28.35 -39.71 -39.68
CA THR A 345 -27.77 -41.05 -39.88
C THR A 345 -26.94 -41.11 -41.16
N HIS A 346 -26.17 -42.19 -41.35
CA HIS A 346 -25.42 -42.43 -42.59
C HIS A 346 -26.30 -42.56 -43.85
N THR A 347 -27.62 -42.74 -43.71
CA THR A 347 -28.57 -42.75 -44.83
C THR A 347 -29.20 -41.38 -45.09
N GLY A 348 -28.78 -40.34 -44.37
CA GLY A 348 -29.34 -38.99 -44.48
C GLY A 348 -30.68 -38.79 -43.78
N ALA A 349 -31.14 -39.74 -42.94
CA ALA A 349 -32.37 -39.57 -42.16
C ALA A 349 -32.07 -38.83 -40.84
N ALA A 350 -32.98 -37.97 -40.39
CA ALA A 350 -32.85 -37.30 -39.10
C ALA A 350 -32.84 -38.34 -37.95
N THR A 351 -32.03 -38.09 -36.92
CA THR A 351 -32.00 -38.89 -35.69
C THR A 351 -32.03 -37.99 -34.47
N ASN A 352 -32.47 -38.53 -33.33
CA ASN A 352 -32.60 -37.77 -32.09
C ASN A 352 -31.36 -37.85 -31.19
N ASN A 353 -30.42 -38.76 -31.46
CA ASN A 353 -29.30 -39.04 -30.56
C ASN A 353 -27.96 -38.69 -31.22
N VAL A 354 -27.08 -38.02 -30.46
CA VAL A 354 -25.71 -37.69 -30.84
C VAL A 354 -24.91 -38.91 -31.27
N CYS A 355 -25.14 -40.08 -30.66
CA CYS A 355 -24.59 -41.36 -31.08
C CYS A 355 -25.70 -42.36 -31.37
N THR A 356 -25.55 -43.15 -32.43
CA THR A 356 -26.44 -44.29 -32.75
C THR A 356 -25.62 -45.52 -33.12
N THR A 357 -26.21 -46.72 -33.05
CA THR A 357 -25.51 -47.96 -33.42
C THR A 357 -25.05 -47.99 -34.88
N GLY A 358 -25.75 -47.28 -35.78
CA GLY A 358 -25.40 -47.14 -37.19
C GLY A 358 -24.54 -45.92 -37.52
N GLY A 359 -24.08 -45.16 -36.52
CA GLY A 359 -23.33 -43.92 -36.69
C GLY A 359 -24.23 -42.71 -36.99
N THR A 360 -24.04 -41.66 -36.18
CA THR A 360 -24.66 -40.34 -36.38
C THR A 360 -23.61 -39.36 -36.91
N PHE A 361 -23.92 -38.67 -37.99
CA PHE A 361 -23.25 -37.46 -38.45
C PHE A 361 -23.77 -36.29 -37.62
N VAL A 362 -22.92 -35.77 -36.75
CA VAL A 362 -23.22 -34.62 -35.89
C VAL A 362 -22.63 -33.38 -36.54
N THR A 363 -23.48 -32.53 -37.09
CA THR A 363 -23.07 -31.27 -37.71
C THR A 363 -23.29 -30.13 -36.73
N MET A 364 -22.21 -29.46 -36.36
CA MET A 364 -22.20 -28.29 -35.50
C MET A 364 -21.97 -27.05 -36.35
N THR A 365 -22.90 -26.11 -36.30
CA THR A 365 -22.77 -24.83 -36.98
C THR A 365 -22.55 -23.74 -35.94
N PHE A 366 -21.38 -23.13 -36.02
CA PHE A 366 -21.00 -21.98 -35.22
C PHE A 366 -21.39 -20.72 -35.98
N SER A 367 -22.37 -20.02 -35.44
CA SER A 367 -22.87 -18.75 -35.94
C SER A 367 -22.46 -17.62 -34.99
N THR A 368 -22.15 -16.44 -35.55
CA THR A 368 -21.78 -15.24 -34.79
C THR A 368 -20.59 -15.46 -33.84
N LEU A 369 -19.43 -15.86 -34.38
CA LEU A 369 -18.19 -15.92 -33.59
C LEU A 369 -17.64 -14.52 -33.34
N TRP A 370 -17.44 -14.15 -32.07
CA TRP A 370 -16.93 -12.82 -31.70
C TRP A 370 -15.63 -12.83 -30.91
N HIS A 371 -15.04 -13.99 -30.62
CA HIS A 371 -13.81 -14.06 -29.85
C HIS A 371 -12.76 -14.91 -30.53
N ARG A 372 -11.93 -14.21 -31.27
CA ARG A 372 -10.70 -14.74 -31.80
C ARG A 372 -9.67 -13.65 -31.63
N MET A 373 -8.97 -13.64 -30.51
CA MET A 373 -7.81 -12.76 -30.44
C MET A 373 -6.82 -13.27 -31.53
N LEU A 374 -6.87 -12.66 -32.72
CA LEU A 374 -6.06 -12.82 -33.94
C LEU A 374 -6.57 -13.89 -34.98
N LEU A 375 -6.92 -13.46 -36.22
CA LEU A 375 -7.57 -14.15 -37.39
C LEU A 375 -6.88 -15.45 -37.96
N ALA A 376 -6.53 -16.45 -37.15
CA ALA A 376 -6.36 -17.88 -37.53
C ALA A 376 -7.56 -18.63 -38.23
N ASP A 377 -7.68 -19.95 -38.02
CA ASP A 377 -8.83 -20.86 -38.31
C ASP A 377 -9.47 -21.42 -36.99
N LEU A 378 -10.75 -21.82 -36.91
CA LEU A 378 -11.30 -22.39 -35.65
C LEU A 378 -10.63 -23.74 -35.36
N PRO A 379 -10.03 -23.99 -34.17
CA PRO A 379 -9.39 -25.28 -33.92
C PRO A 379 -10.44 -26.40 -33.89
N PRO A 380 -10.09 -27.62 -34.32
CA PRO A 380 -11.00 -28.75 -34.23
C PRO A 380 -11.27 -29.09 -32.76
N MET A 381 -12.52 -29.46 -32.45
CA MET A 381 -12.84 -30.05 -31.16
C MET A 381 -12.29 -31.46 -31.12
N THR A 382 -11.68 -31.84 -30.00
CA THR A 382 -11.15 -33.19 -29.80
C THR A 382 -12.02 -33.96 -28.81
N PHE A 383 -12.14 -35.26 -29.03
CA PHE A 383 -13.01 -36.12 -28.23
C PHE A 383 -12.21 -37.17 -27.49
N SER A 384 -12.65 -37.49 -26.27
CA SER A 384 -12.11 -38.60 -25.48
C SER A 384 -13.23 -39.53 -25.06
N THR A 385 -13.02 -40.83 -25.28
CA THR A 385 -13.86 -41.92 -24.79
C THR A 385 -13.38 -42.46 -23.44
N LEU A 386 -12.38 -41.82 -22.82
CA LEU A 386 -11.77 -42.21 -21.55
C LEU A 386 -12.06 -41.22 -20.42
N ASP A 387 -12.13 -41.72 -19.18
CA ASP A 387 -12.17 -40.91 -17.96
C ASP A 387 -10.78 -40.41 -17.52
N LEU A 388 -10.72 -39.67 -16.40
CA LEU A 388 -9.47 -39.12 -15.84
C LEU A 388 -8.45 -40.18 -15.42
N LYS A 389 -8.87 -41.44 -15.24
CA LYS A 389 -8.02 -42.57 -14.87
C LYS A 389 -7.65 -43.43 -16.08
N GLY A 390 -8.05 -43.02 -17.29
CA GLY A 390 -7.77 -43.73 -18.54
C GLY A 390 -8.70 -44.92 -18.82
N VAL A 391 -9.86 -44.99 -18.16
CA VAL A 391 -10.83 -46.09 -18.32
C VAL A 391 -11.83 -45.76 -19.42
N GLN A 392 -12.15 -46.73 -20.29
CA GLN A 392 -13.15 -46.60 -21.36
C GLN A 392 -14.55 -46.32 -20.79
N THR A 393 -15.22 -45.28 -21.30
CA THR A 393 -16.55 -44.84 -20.86
C THR A 393 -17.62 -44.81 -21.95
N LEU A 394 -17.28 -45.00 -23.23
CA LEU A 394 -18.22 -45.04 -24.36
C LEU A 394 -18.27 -46.45 -24.98
N PHE A 395 -19.47 -46.99 -25.23
CA PHE A 395 -19.64 -48.40 -25.63
C PHE A 395 -20.60 -48.60 -26.81
N LEU A 396 -20.34 -49.66 -27.59
CA LEU A 396 -21.19 -50.16 -28.67
C LEU A 396 -21.23 -51.69 -28.62
N GLY A 397 -22.36 -52.29 -28.24
CA GLY A 397 -22.57 -53.75 -28.29
C GLY A 397 -21.52 -54.57 -27.51
N ASN A 398 -21.12 -54.10 -26.33
CA ASN A 398 -20.04 -54.64 -25.48
C ASN A 398 -18.59 -54.43 -25.99
N ALA A 399 -18.39 -53.68 -27.08
CA ALA A 399 -17.09 -53.19 -27.53
C ALA A 399 -16.94 -51.69 -27.25
N ASN A 400 -15.75 -51.14 -27.49
CA ASN A 400 -15.51 -49.70 -27.39
C ASN A 400 -16.36 -48.96 -28.43
N GLY A 401 -17.15 -47.98 -27.97
CA GLY A 401 -17.88 -47.08 -28.83
C GLY A 401 -16.93 -46.19 -29.62
N PHE A 402 -17.39 -45.70 -30.77
CA PHE A 402 -16.61 -44.88 -31.69
C PHE A 402 -17.09 -43.43 -31.64
N VAL A 403 -16.14 -42.51 -31.57
CA VAL A 403 -16.32 -41.09 -31.87
C VAL A 403 -15.06 -40.67 -32.62
N ASP A 404 -15.19 -39.79 -33.62
CA ASP A 404 -14.00 -39.26 -34.29
C ASP A 404 -13.06 -38.63 -33.25
N ALA A 405 -11.75 -38.78 -33.47
CA ALA A 405 -10.74 -38.22 -32.56
C ALA A 405 -10.82 -36.68 -32.49
N GLU A 406 -11.19 -36.07 -33.62
CA GLU A 406 -11.40 -34.65 -33.76
C GLU A 406 -12.53 -34.36 -34.76
N THR A 407 -13.15 -33.19 -34.64
CA THR A 407 -14.10 -32.72 -35.65
C THR A 407 -13.39 -32.43 -36.96
N LYS A 408 -14.05 -32.79 -38.06
CA LYS A 408 -13.68 -32.34 -39.40
C LYS A 408 -14.36 -31.04 -39.73
N GLU A 409 -13.57 -30.08 -40.17
CA GLU A 409 -14.08 -28.83 -40.72
C GLU A 409 -14.81 -29.10 -42.05
N VAL A 410 -16.06 -28.64 -42.14
CA VAL A 410 -16.92 -28.76 -43.33
C VAL A 410 -17.05 -27.42 -44.05
N VAL A 411 -16.99 -26.31 -43.32
CA VAL A 411 -17.08 -24.93 -43.86
C VAL A 411 -16.08 -24.04 -43.14
N LYS A 412 -15.23 -23.34 -43.91
CA LYS A 412 -14.14 -22.49 -43.43
C LYS A 412 -14.56 -21.06 -43.06
N GLY A 413 -14.16 -20.64 -41.87
CA GLY A 413 -14.63 -19.49 -41.09
C GLY A 413 -14.43 -18.05 -41.58
N HIS A 414 -14.17 -17.78 -42.87
CA HIS A 414 -14.26 -16.42 -43.41
C HIS A 414 -15.04 -16.44 -44.73
N ASP A 415 -16.34 -16.19 -44.62
CA ASP A 415 -17.31 -16.05 -45.72
C ASP A 415 -17.05 -16.95 -46.94
N SER A 416 -17.10 -18.27 -46.74
CA SER A 416 -17.26 -19.21 -47.86
C SER A 416 -18.74 -19.32 -48.26
N CYS A 417 -19.07 -18.66 -49.38
CA CYS A 417 -20.20 -18.90 -50.28
C CYS A 417 -21.62 -19.01 -49.67
N ARG A 418 -22.51 -18.06 -50.02
CA ARG A 418 -23.95 -18.27 -49.92
C ARG A 418 -24.67 -17.74 -51.15
N VAL A 419 -25.40 -18.62 -51.83
CA VAL A 419 -26.55 -18.24 -52.66
C VAL A 419 -27.66 -17.82 -51.70
N THR A 420 -28.03 -16.53 -51.71
CA THR A 420 -29.25 -16.07 -51.07
C THR A 420 -30.23 -15.82 -52.20
N GLU A 421 -31.21 -16.70 -52.30
CA GLU A 421 -32.33 -16.53 -53.20
C GLU A 421 -33.60 -16.54 -52.37
N GLU A 422 -34.54 -15.69 -52.72
CA GLU A 422 -35.83 -15.61 -52.06
C GLU A 422 -36.93 -15.73 -53.10
N GLN A 423 -37.83 -16.67 -52.85
CA GLN A 423 -39.01 -16.88 -53.67
C GLN A 423 -40.26 -16.72 -52.81
N GLN A 424 -41.21 -15.96 -53.34
CA GLN A 424 -42.46 -15.62 -52.68
C GLN A 424 -43.64 -16.29 -53.39
N PHE A 425 -44.65 -16.68 -52.62
CA PHE A 425 -45.91 -17.23 -53.12
C PHE A 425 -47.10 -16.65 -52.37
N LEU A 426 -48.24 -16.50 -53.02
CA LEU A 426 -49.48 -16.07 -52.37
C LEU A 426 -50.51 -17.18 -52.48
N CYS A 427 -50.95 -17.73 -51.33
CA CYS A 427 -51.95 -18.79 -51.29
C CYS A 427 -53.26 -18.38 -50.59
N GLY A 428 -54.38 -18.42 -51.33
CA GLY A 428 -55.74 -18.22 -50.83
C GLY A 428 -56.59 -19.48 -51.01
N ALA A 429 -56.74 -20.28 -49.95
CA ALA A 429 -57.52 -21.51 -49.94
C ALA A 429 -58.04 -21.83 -48.53
N THR A 430 -59.18 -22.53 -48.48
CA THR A 430 -59.92 -22.86 -47.24
C THR A 430 -59.79 -24.34 -46.85
N GLY A 431 -59.21 -25.17 -47.72
CA GLY A 431 -59.08 -26.61 -47.53
C GLY A 431 -58.28 -27.28 -48.65
N GLY A 432 -57.91 -28.56 -48.46
CA GLY A 432 -57.31 -29.40 -49.50
C GLY A 432 -55.79 -29.53 -49.45
N ASN A 433 -55.22 -30.14 -50.49
CA ASN A 433 -53.79 -30.43 -50.62
C ASN A 433 -53.22 -29.90 -51.95
N PHE A 434 -51.92 -29.62 -51.97
CA PHE A 434 -51.17 -29.17 -53.15
C PHE A 434 -49.83 -29.91 -53.27
N ALA A 435 -49.11 -29.68 -54.36
CA ALA A 435 -47.76 -30.18 -54.56
C ALA A 435 -46.79 -29.06 -54.95
N LEU A 436 -45.52 -29.22 -54.58
CA LEU A 436 -44.41 -28.34 -54.97
C LEU A 436 -43.36 -29.16 -55.74
N THR A 437 -42.79 -28.57 -56.80
CA THR A 437 -41.71 -29.18 -57.59
C THR A 437 -40.50 -28.25 -57.62
N PHE A 438 -39.34 -28.80 -57.30
CA PHE A 438 -38.06 -28.08 -57.23
C PHE A 438 -37.20 -28.33 -58.47
N GLU A 439 -36.14 -27.55 -58.63
CA GLU A 439 -35.25 -27.53 -59.80
C GLU A 439 -34.66 -28.91 -60.16
N ASP A 440 -34.30 -29.70 -59.15
CA ASP A 440 -33.75 -31.06 -59.34
C ASP A 440 -34.82 -32.08 -59.79
N GLY A 441 -36.05 -31.63 -60.05
CA GLY A 441 -37.20 -32.45 -60.43
C GLY A 441 -37.89 -33.11 -59.23
N THR A 442 -37.42 -32.88 -58.00
CA THR A 442 -38.06 -33.42 -56.80
C THR A 442 -39.45 -32.82 -56.63
N LYS A 443 -40.48 -33.68 -56.65
CA LYS A 443 -41.87 -33.32 -56.41
C LYS A 443 -42.34 -33.76 -55.02
N ILE A 444 -42.76 -32.80 -54.21
CA ILE A 444 -43.37 -33.02 -52.88
C ILE A 444 -44.88 -32.93 -53.05
N THR A 445 -45.60 -34.04 -52.82
CA THR A 445 -47.06 -34.14 -52.98
C THR A 445 -47.77 -34.29 -51.64
N GLY A 446 -49.07 -33.97 -51.60
CA GLY A 446 -49.91 -34.12 -50.42
C GLY A 446 -49.67 -33.07 -49.34
N LEU A 447 -49.15 -31.89 -49.69
CA LEU A 447 -48.94 -30.80 -48.76
C LEU A 447 -50.30 -30.19 -48.39
N PRO A 448 -50.72 -30.18 -47.11
CA PRO A 448 -52.00 -29.62 -46.73
C PRO A 448 -51.96 -28.09 -46.81
N TYR A 449 -53.08 -27.46 -47.20
CA TYR A 449 -53.23 -26.00 -47.21
C TYR A 449 -52.88 -25.35 -45.85
N SER A 450 -52.99 -26.10 -44.75
CA SER A 450 -52.73 -25.67 -43.39
C SER A 450 -51.31 -25.97 -42.89
N ILE A 451 -50.37 -26.40 -43.75
CA ILE A 451 -49.00 -26.74 -43.31
C ILE A 451 -48.33 -25.53 -42.64
N THR A 452 -47.64 -25.75 -41.53
CA THR A 452 -46.90 -24.69 -40.80
C THR A 452 -45.55 -24.43 -41.44
N ALA A 453 -44.98 -23.24 -41.21
CA ALA A 453 -43.68 -22.85 -41.74
C ALA A 453 -42.56 -23.83 -41.35
N ASP A 454 -42.51 -24.26 -40.08
CA ASP A 454 -41.50 -25.21 -39.59
C ASP A 454 -41.66 -26.60 -40.21
N THR A 455 -42.91 -27.07 -40.37
CA THR A 455 -43.19 -28.37 -40.97
C THR A 455 -42.85 -28.35 -42.46
N LEU A 456 -43.16 -27.26 -43.16
CA LEU A 456 -42.79 -27.07 -44.56
C LEU A 456 -41.28 -27.01 -44.74
N LYS A 457 -40.58 -26.23 -43.89
CA LYS A 457 -39.11 -26.15 -43.85
C LYS A 457 -38.49 -27.54 -43.69
N ALA A 458 -38.90 -28.29 -42.67
CA ALA A 458 -38.40 -29.63 -42.41
C ALA A 458 -38.72 -30.59 -43.58
N THR A 459 -39.92 -30.49 -44.17
CA THR A 459 -40.32 -31.34 -45.30
C THR A 459 -39.46 -31.09 -46.53
N ILE A 460 -39.21 -29.82 -46.88
CA ILE A 460 -38.36 -29.45 -48.02
C ILE A 460 -36.92 -29.90 -47.77
N GLN A 461 -36.34 -29.59 -46.61
CA GLN A 461 -34.95 -29.99 -46.28
C GLN A 461 -34.76 -31.50 -46.27
N THR A 462 -35.78 -32.26 -45.88
CA THR A 462 -35.71 -33.73 -45.85
C THR A 462 -35.86 -34.34 -47.25
N LYS A 463 -36.66 -33.71 -48.13
CA LYS A 463 -37.02 -34.29 -49.43
C LYS A 463 -36.15 -33.80 -50.58
N VAL A 464 -35.58 -32.59 -50.49
CA VAL A 464 -34.82 -31.95 -51.58
C VAL A 464 -33.34 -31.93 -51.23
N SER A 465 -32.59 -32.84 -51.84
CA SER A 465 -31.23 -33.21 -51.39
C SER A 465 -30.14 -32.14 -51.59
N TYR A 466 -30.36 -31.21 -52.53
CA TYR A 466 -29.47 -30.08 -52.76
C TYR A 466 -29.72 -28.93 -51.78
N ILE A 467 -30.86 -28.92 -51.09
CA ILE A 467 -31.18 -27.88 -50.11
C ILE A 467 -30.64 -28.30 -48.74
N VAL A 468 -29.66 -27.55 -48.23
CA VAL A 468 -29.05 -27.79 -46.90
C VAL A 468 -29.77 -26.98 -45.82
N ASN A 469 -30.08 -25.72 -46.11
CA ASN A 469 -30.80 -24.85 -45.19
C ASN A 469 -31.72 -23.89 -45.94
N ILE A 470 -32.93 -23.67 -45.41
CA ILE A 470 -33.87 -22.66 -45.87
C ILE A 470 -34.54 -22.01 -44.67
N ASP A 471 -35.02 -20.80 -44.84
CA ASP A 471 -35.97 -20.18 -43.94
C ASP A 471 -37.32 -20.07 -44.63
N VAL A 472 -38.37 -20.48 -43.93
CA VAL A 472 -39.75 -20.39 -44.40
C VAL A 472 -40.46 -19.45 -43.45
N THR A 473 -41.06 -18.40 -44.01
CA THR A 473 -41.80 -17.40 -43.24
C THR A 473 -43.14 -17.16 -43.91
N PHE A 474 -44.19 -17.07 -43.09
CA PHE A 474 -45.50 -16.62 -43.53
C PHE A 474 -45.67 -15.18 -43.05
N ALA A 475 -45.94 -14.26 -43.97
CA ALA A 475 -46.05 -12.83 -43.64
C ALA A 475 -47.23 -12.55 -42.70
N ASP A 476 -47.19 -11.38 -42.06
CA ASP A 476 -48.27 -10.87 -41.19
C ASP A 476 -48.67 -11.80 -40.02
N GLY A 477 -47.74 -12.67 -39.58
CA GLY A 477 -47.94 -13.56 -38.44
C GLY A 477 -48.87 -14.74 -38.71
N GLN A 478 -49.12 -15.08 -39.98
CA GLN A 478 -49.94 -16.24 -40.34
C GLN A 478 -49.27 -17.56 -39.91
N SER A 479 -50.08 -18.55 -39.54
CA SER A 479 -49.59 -19.87 -39.07
C SER A 479 -49.82 -21.01 -40.07
N THR A 480 -50.55 -20.75 -41.16
CA THR A 480 -50.92 -21.73 -42.19
C THR A 480 -50.49 -21.25 -43.58
N PHE A 481 -50.11 -22.20 -44.43
CA PHE A 481 -49.65 -21.91 -45.80
C PHE A 481 -50.68 -21.20 -46.67
N CYS A 482 -51.98 -21.51 -46.52
CA CYS A 482 -53.06 -20.78 -47.17
C CYS A 482 -54.05 -20.26 -46.12
N SER A 483 -54.73 -19.14 -46.43
CA SER A 483 -55.86 -18.62 -45.65
C SER A 483 -56.97 -18.10 -46.57
N ASP A 484 -58.15 -17.84 -46.01
CA ASP A 484 -59.31 -17.32 -46.76
C ASP A 484 -59.06 -15.94 -47.42
N PHE A 485 -58.08 -15.19 -46.92
CA PHE A 485 -57.71 -13.85 -47.40
C PHE A 485 -56.38 -13.80 -48.15
N GLY A 486 -55.70 -14.94 -48.28
CA GLY A 486 -54.36 -15.04 -48.85
C GLY A 486 -53.28 -15.00 -47.77
N THR A 487 -52.37 -15.97 -47.78
CA THR A 487 -51.13 -15.95 -47.02
C THR A 487 -49.97 -15.73 -47.98
N THR A 488 -49.10 -14.77 -47.67
CA THR A 488 -47.82 -14.60 -48.37
C THR A 488 -46.78 -15.51 -47.74
N ILE A 489 -46.28 -16.47 -48.50
CA ILE A 489 -45.21 -17.39 -48.14
C ILE A 489 -43.92 -16.88 -48.73
N ILE A 490 -42.88 -16.82 -47.92
CA ILE A 490 -41.53 -16.44 -48.32
C ILE A 490 -40.62 -17.63 -47.99
N ILE A 491 -40.02 -18.21 -49.02
CA ILE A 491 -39.00 -19.25 -48.90
C ILE A 491 -37.66 -18.62 -49.27
N ARG A 492 -36.78 -18.53 -48.28
CA ARG A 492 -35.43 -18.02 -48.44
C ARG A 492 -34.46 -19.19 -48.45
N PHE A 493 -33.74 -19.38 -49.54
CA PHE A 493 -32.70 -20.38 -49.67
C PHE A 493 -31.45 -19.91 -48.91
N VAL A 494 -31.10 -20.65 -47.86
CA VAL A 494 -30.04 -20.27 -46.91
C VAL A 494 -28.72 -20.95 -47.26
N VAL A 495 -28.76 -22.23 -47.60
CA VAL A 495 -27.61 -22.97 -48.10
C VAL A 495 -28.14 -24.01 -49.09
N VAL A 496 -27.61 -23.99 -50.30
CA VAL A 496 -27.87 -24.99 -51.35
C VAL A 496 -26.55 -25.54 -51.87
N LYS A 497 -26.52 -26.84 -52.15
CA LYS A 497 -25.43 -27.52 -52.87
C LYS A 497 -25.57 -27.13 -54.34
N ALA A 498 -24.54 -26.52 -54.92
CA ALA A 498 -24.59 -26.00 -56.28
C ALA A 498 -25.03 -27.07 -57.31
N THR A 499 -26.08 -26.78 -58.07
CA THR A 499 -26.58 -27.58 -59.21
C THR A 499 -26.13 -26.99 -60.55
N SER A 500 -26.05 -25.66 -60.65
CA SER A 500 -25.41 -24.87 -61.72
C SER A 500 -24.49 -23.79 -61.12
N GLY A 501 -23.50 -23.33 -61.88
CA GLY A 501 -22.42 -22.47 -61.39
C GLY A 501 -22.76 -20.98 -61.18
N ASP A 502 -23.99 -20.55 -61.40
CA ASP A 502 -24.47 -19.16 -61.26
C ASP A 502 -25.25 -18.90 -59.96
N GLY A 503 -25.77 -19.96 -59.32
CA GLY A 503 -26.48 -19.85 -58.05
C GLY A 503 -27.89 -19.27 -58.18
N ASP A 504 -28.48 -19.28 -59.36
CA ASP A 504 -29.88 -18.89 -59.63
C ASP A 504 -30.73 -20.16 -59.73
N LEU A 505 -31.56 -20.43 -58.72
CA LEU A 505 -32.41 -21.61 -58.69
C LEU A 505 -33.66 -21.38 -59.54
N ALA A 506 -34.19 -22.46 -60.11
CA ALA A 506 -35.47 -22.37 -60.80
C ALA A 506 -36.63 -22.05 -59.84
N GLU A 507 -37.61 -21.26 -60.31
CA GLU A 507 -38.84 -21.00 -59.57
C GLU A 507 -39.51 -22.31 -59.14
N ILE A 508 -39.84 -22.42 -57.85
CA ILE A 508 -40.61 -23.56 -57.31
C ILE A 508 -41.95 -23.60 -58.03
N GLN A 509 -42.23 -24.71 -58.71
CA GLN A 509 -43.51 -24.90 -59.39
C GLN A 509 -44.55 -25.42 -58.39
N ALA A 510 -45.74 -24.83 -58.41
CA ALA A 510 -46.84 -25.17 -57.52
C ALA A 510 -48.00 -25.78 -58.31
N ASP A 511 -48.49 -26.92 -57.84
CA ASP A 511 -49.53 -27.70 -58.51
C ASP A 511 -50.76 -27.85 -57.60
N GLN A 512 -51.81 -27.08 -57.90
CA GLN A 512 -53.08 -27.08 -57.16
C GLN A 512 -53.87 -28.38 -57.32
N THR A 513 -53.60 -29.18 -58.35
CA THR A 513 -54.28 -30.47 -58.59
C THR A 513 -53.66 -31.60 -57.77
N ASN A 514 -52.58 -31.30 -57.04
CA ASN A 514 -51.82 -32.26 -56.24
C ASN A 514 -51.49 -33.54 -57.03
N ASN A 515 -50.76 -33.38 -58.14
CA ASN A 515 -50.30 -34.44 -59.04
C ASN A 515 -51.24 -34.84 -60.19
N GLY A 516 -51.81 -33.86 -60.89
CA GLY A 516 -52.45 -34.04 -62.21
C GLY A 516 -53.91 -34.51 -62.18
N GLY A 517 -54.63 -34.31 -61.08
CA GLY A 517 -56.05 -34.66 -60.90
C GLY A 517 -57.02 -33.48 -61.06
N SER A 518 -58.22 -33.57 -60.46
CA SER A 518 -59.10 -32.41 -60.22
C SER A 518 -58.47 -31.47 -59.19
N ASP A 519 -58.88 -30.20 -59.14
CA ASP A 519 -58.38 -29.21 -58.16
C ASP A 519 -58.38 -29.79 -56.73
N GLY A 520 -57.18 -29.92 -56.17
CA GLY A 520 -56.93 -30.49 -54.86
C GLY A 520 -57.15 -29.51 -53.71
N LEU A 521 -57.39 -28.22 -54.03
CA LEU A 521 -57.67 -27.13 -53.09
C LEU A 521 -59.13 -26.71 -53.15
N VAL A 522 -59.68 -26.34 -51.99
CA VAL A 522 -61.06 -25.88 -51.81
C VAL A 522 -61.08 -24.39 -51.48
N HIS A 523 -61.95 -23.62 -52.13
CA HIS A 523 -62.09 -22.18 -51.91
C HIS A 523 -63.56 -21.73 -51.94
N ILE A 524 -63.84 -20.57 -51.36
CA ILE A 524 -65.17 -19.96 -51.36
C ILE A 524 -65.24 -18.96 -52.54
N ALA A 525 -66.24 -19.11 -53.43
CA ALA A 525 -66.64 -18.16 -54.47
C ALA A 525 -65.52 -17.47 -55.30
N ASN A 526 -64.88 -18.17 -56.26
CA ASN A 526 -63.87 -17.63 -57.20
C ASN A 526 -62.67 -16.88 -56.56
N ARG A 527 -62.37 -17.12 -55.27
CA ARG A 527 -61.24 -16.50 -54.55
C ARG A 527 -60.00 -17.39 -54.42
N LEU A 528 -59.87 -18.46 -55.22
CA LEU A 528 -58.63 -19.23 -55.24
C LEU A 528 -57.48 -18.33 -55.69
N GLN A 529 -56.49 -18.17 -54.84
CA GLN A 529 -55.22 -17.55 -55.19
C GLN A 529 -54.16 -18.63 -55.08
N PHE A 530 -53.78 -19.22 -56.20
CA PHE A 530 -52.75 -20.24 -56.25
C PHE A 530 -51.99 -20.13 -57.58
N PRO A 531 -50.96 -19.29 -57.64
CA PRO A 531 -50.09 -19.21 -58.82
C PRO A 531 -49.49 -20.57 -59.19
N SER A 532 -49.12 -20.75 -60.46
CA SER A 532 -48.48 -21.99 -60.92
C SER A 532 -47.00 -22.09 -60.52
N SER A 533 -46.39 -21.00 -60.09
CA SER A 533 -45.01 -20.96 -59.59
C SER A 533 -44.85 -19.88 -58.51
N PHE A 534 -43.79 -20.01 -57.73
CA PHE A 534 -43.31 -18.96 -56.85
C PHE A 534 -42.69 -17.85 -57.69
N THR A 535 -42.84 -16.61 -57.25
CA THR A 535 -42.19 -15.45 -57.86
C THR A 535 -40.90 -15.16 -57.12
N GLU A 536 -39.82 -15.07 -57.88
CA GLU A 536 -38.53 -14.68 -57.35
C GLU A 536 -38.53 -13.21 -56.89
N THR A 537 -38.27 -12.96 -55.61
CA THR A 537 -38.20 -11.62 -55.00
C THR A 537 -36.76 -11.17 -54.75
N GLU A 538 -35.85 -12.11 -54.53
CA GLU A 538 -34.40 -11.88 -54.54
C GLU A 538 -33.75 -12.94 -55.44
N LYS A 539 -33.14 -12.50 -56.55
CA LYS A 539 -32.43 -13.36 -57.51
C LYS A 539 -31.18 -13.99 -56.92
N GLY A 540 -30.90 -15.23 -57.31
CA GLY A 540 -29.70 -15.94 -56.89
C GLY A 540 -28.43 -15.16 -57.25
N SER A 541 -27.63 -14.79 -56.24
CA SER A 541 -26.36 -14.09 -56.44
C SER A 541 -25.17 -15.05 -56.40
N SER A 542 -24.34 -15.02 -57.45
CA SER A 542 -22.96 -15.53 -57.44
C SER A 542 -22.12 -14.87 -56.33
N CYS A 543 -21.18 -15.63 -55.76
CA CYS A 543 -20.37 -15.26 -54.61
C CYS A 543 -19.70 -13.88 -54.75
N GLU A 544 -19.76 -13.07 -53.69
CA GLU A 544 -18.75 -12.04 -53.45
C GLU A 544 -17.77 -12.55 -52.38
N PRO A 545 -16.81 -13.45 -52.72
CA PRO A 545 -15.77 -13.83 -51.78
C PRO A 545 -15.03 -12.57 -51.34
N LEU A 546 -14.60 -12.56 -50.08
CA LEU A 546 -13.63 -11.59 -49.62
C LEU A 546 -12.39 -11.80 -50.51
N ASP A 547 -12.08 -10.79 -51.32
CA ASP A 547 -11.29 -10.95 -52.56
C ASP A 547 -9.85 -11.44 -52.28
N GLN A 548 -9.38 -11.43 -51.02
CA GLN A 548 -8.00 -11.75 -50.67
C GLN A 548 -7.84 -12.34 -49.27
N THR A 549 -6.79 -13.13 -49.07
CA THR A 549 -6.29 -13.54 -47.75
C THR A 549 -5.75 -12.32 -47.01
N PHE A 550 -6.33 -11.98 -45.86
CA PHE A 550 -5.88 -10.90 -44.99
C PHE A 550 -4.48 -11.15 -44.39
N SER A 551 -3.81 -10.07 -44.00
CA SER A 551 -2.68 -10.11 -43.05
C SER A 551 -3.06 -10.87 -41.76
N PRO A 552 -2.10 -11.53 -41.07
CA PRO A 552 -2.34 -12.25 -39.82
C PRO A 552 -2.80 -11.36 -38.63
N ASP A 553 -2.84 -10.03 -38.77
CA ASP A 553 -3.27 -9.10 -37.70
C ASP A 553 -4.58 -8.34 -38.02
N PRO A 554 -5.77 -8.94 -37.79
CA PRO A 554 -7.10 -8.29 -37.92
C PRO A 554 -7.25 -6.96 -37.22
N ALA A 555 -6.61 -6.83 -36.06
CA ALA A 555 -6.94 -5.79 -35.10
C ALA A 555 -6.52 -4.41 -35.61
N ARG A 556 -5.60 -4.39 -36.59
CA ARG A 556 -5.24 -3.18 -37.34
C ARG A 556 -6.21 -2.85 -38.46
N GLN A 557 -7.00 -3.82 -38.93
CA GLN A 557 -7.92 -3.68 -40.05
C GLN A 557 -9.30 -3.17 -39.64
N MET A 558 -9.72 -3.34 -38.39
CA MET A 558 -10.93 -2.72 -37.86
C MET A 558 -10.60 -1.96 -36.58
N GLN A 559 -10.78 -0.64 -36.60
CA GLN A 559 -10.51 0.22 -35.44
C GLN A 559 -11.76 1.02 -35.09
N THR A 560 -11.96 1.27 -33.80
CA THR A 560 -13.02 2.18 -33.32
C THR A 560 -12.50 3.24 -32.38
N PRO A 561 -11.73 4.24 -32.88
CA PRO A 561 -11.41 5.41 -32.09
C PRO A 561 -12.68 6.10 -31.58
N VAL A 562 -12.68 6.39 -30.27
CA VAL A 562 -13.72 7.18 -29.62
C VAL A 562 -13.33 8.66 -29.75
N GLU A 563 -14.21 9.48 -30.33
CA GLU A 563 -13.98 10.91 -30.54
C GLU A 563 -14.62 11.78 -29.45
N LEU A 564 -15.76 11.35 -28.91
CA LEU A 564 -16.46 12.03 -27.83
C LEU A 564 -17.09 11.00 -26.89
N GLY A 565 -16.79 11.11 -25.61
CA GLY A 565 -17.22 10.14 -24.61
C GLY A 565 -16.17 9.07 -24.30
N GLY A 566 -16.48 8.16 -23.38
CA GLY A 566 -15.53 7.18 -22.87
C GLY A 566 -14.42 7.84 -22.05
N GLY A 567 -13.18 7.62 -22.45
CA GLY A 567 -11.97 8.07 -21.76
C GLY A 567 -11.13 6.89 -21.28
N SER A 568 -10.27 7.15 -20.31
CA SER A 568 -9.42 6.13 -19.70
C SER A 568 -9.39 6.30 -18.18
N LEU A 569 -9.11 5.22 -17.47
CA LEU A 569 -8.86 5.23 -16.02
C LEU A 569 -7.66 4.35 -15.70
N THR A 570 -7.05 4.53 -14.53
CA THR A 570 -6.02 3.62 -14.02
C THR A 570 -6.49 2.98 -12.72
N ILE A 571 -6.01 1.76 -12.46
CA ILE A 571 -6.23 1.06 -11.20
C ILE A 571 -4.88 0.96 -10.48
N THR A 572 -4.85 1.37 -9.21
CA THR A 572 -3.70 1.25 -8.33
C THR A 572 -3.99 0.22 -7.25
N PHE A 573 -3.08 -0.74 -7.08
CA PHE A 573 -3.13 -1.75 -6.02
C PHE A 573 -1.74 -1.92 -5.40
N ARG A 574 -1.64 -1.69 -4.08
CA ARG A 574 -0.38 -1.75 -3.30
C ARG A 574 0.76 -0.93 -3.91
N GLY A 575 0.45 0.29 -4.35
CA GLY A 575 1.40 1.23 -4.94
C GLY A 575 1.79 0.94 -6.40
N ALA A 576 1.31 -0.14 -7.01
CA ALA A 576 1.49 -0.42 -8.44
C ALA A 576 0.26 0.03 -9.23
N THR A 577 0.46 0.86 -10.24
CA THR A 577 -0.62 1.42 -11.07
C THR A 577 -0.60 0.81 -12.47
N THR A 578 -1.78 0.43 -12.97
CA THR A 578 -1.90 -0.08 -14.34
C THR A 578 -1.55 1.02 -15.35
N ARG A 579 -1.12 0.63 -16.54
CA ARG A 579 -1.22 1.54 -17.71
C ARG A 579 -2.69 1.96 -17.93
N PRO A 580 -2.94 3.10 -18.61
CA PRO A 580 -4.30 3.59 -18.88
C PRO A 580 -5.21 2.49 -19.43
N ILE A 581 -6.34 2.28 -18.77
CA ILE A 581 -7.37 1.31 -19.11
C ILE A 581 -8.45 2.05 -19.88
N PRO A 582 -8.60 1.82 -21.20
CA PRO A 582 -9.68 2.44 -21.96
C PRO A 582 -11.03 2.05 -21.38
N ALA A 583 -11.97 2.99 -21.30
CA ALA A 583 -13.31 2.76 -20.76
C ALA A 583 -14.04 1.58 -21.44
N GLN A 584 -13.78 1.36 -22.74
CA GLN A 584 -14.37 0.29 -23.53
C GLN A 584 -13.69 -1.09 -23.38
N SER A 585 -12.73 -1.21 -22.46
CA SER A 585 -11.95 -2.43 -22.23
C SER A 585 -12.85 -3.62 -21.92
N THR A 586 -12.53 -4.76 -22.50
CA THR A 586 -13.18 -6.03 -22.22
C THR A 586 -12.70 -6.62 -20.90
N MET A 587 -13.46 -7.57 -20.35
CA MET A 587 -13.10 -8.36 -19.16
C MET A 587 -11.68 -8.96 -19.26
N GLN A 588 -11.32 -9.51 -20.43
CA GLN A 588 -10.01 -10.13 -20.64
C GLN A 588 -8.89 -9.11 -20.74
N GLN A 589 -9.13 -7.95 -21.36
CA GLN A 589 -8.15 -6.86 -21.39
C GLN A 589 -7.90 -6.33 -19.98
N LEU A 590 -8.96 -6.11 -19.20
CA LEU A 590 -8.82 -5.70 -17.80
C LEU A 590 -8.04 -6.74 -16.98
N LYS A 591 -8.37 -8.04 -17.13
CA LYS A 591 -7.64 -9.11 -16.45
C LYS A 591 -6.15 -9.12 -16.80
N VAL A 592 -5.80 -8.95 -18.08
CA VAL A 592 -4.40 -8.87 -18.52
C VAL A 592 -3.69 -7.67 -17.90
N LEU A 593 -4.33 -6.48 -17.93
CA LEU A 593 -3.76 -5.26 -17.35
C LEU A 593 -3.55 -5.35 -15.83
N LEU A 594 -4.47 -6.01 -15.11
CA LEU A 594 -4.33 -6.24 -13.67
C LEU A 594 -3.22 -7.25 -13.37
N LEU A 595 -3.09 -8.32 -14.17
CA LEU A 595 -2.01 -9.32 -14.02
C LEU A 595 -0.62 -8.80 -14.40
N GLU A 596 -0.52 -7.61 -15.02
CA GLU A 596 0.76 -6.92 -15.24
C GLU A 596 1.28 -6.25 -13.96
N LEU A 597 0.43 -6.03 -12.96
CA LEU A 597 0.85 -5.48 -11.68
C LEU A 597 1.63 -6.55 -10.89
N PRO A 598 2.86 -6.28 -10.44
CA PRO A 598 3.64 -7.22 -9.65
C PRO A 598 3.00 -7.52 -8.28
N THR A 599 2.06 -6.66 -7.85
CA THR A 599 1.31 -6.78 -6.59
C THR A 599 0.11 -7.71 -6.70
N ILE A 600 -0.33 -8.07 -7.92
CA ILE A 600 -1.42 -9.02 -8.17
C ILE A 600 -0.83 -10.35 -8.63
N GLN A 601 -0.96 -11.37 -7.80
CA GLN A 601 -0.42 -12.72 -8.09
C GLN A 601 -1.41 -13.57 -8.91
N GLY A 602 -2.70 -13.22 -8.86
CA GLY A 602 -3.76 -13.94 -9.55
C GLY A 602 -5.12 -13.30 -9.29
N ILE A 603 -5.89 -13.11 -10.36
CA ILE A 603 -7.18 -12.43 -10.32
C ILE A 603 -8.12 -12.99 -11.39
N ASP A 604 -9.40 -13.10 -11.03
CA ASP A 604 -10.50 -13.32 -11.94
C ASP A 604 -11.36 -12.07 -12.03
N VAL A 605 -11.81 -11.77 -13.25
CA VAL A 605 -12.61 -10.58 -13.57
C VAL A 605 -13.90 -11.06 -14.18
N SER A 606 -15.03 -10.51 -13.76
CA SER A 606 -16.33 -10.73 -14.40
C SER A 606 -17.14 -9.45 -14.50
N PHE A 607 -17.86 -9.26 -15.60
CA PHE A 607 -18.72 -8.09 -15.84
C PHE A 607 -20.19 -8.50 -15.86
N SER A 608 -21.06 -7.58 -15.43
CA SER A 608 -22.52 -7.73 -15.60
C SER A 608 -22.97 -7.25 -17.00
N GLY A 609 -22.23 -6.29 -17.57
CA GLY A 609 -22.25 -5.80 -18.96
C GLY A 609 -21.15 -6.46 -19.81
N TYR A 610 -20.61 -5.75 -20.82
CA TYR A 610 -19.59 -6.31 -21.73
C TYR A 610 -18.26 -5.56 -21.73
N GLN A 611 -18.30 -4.28 -21.38
CA GLN A 611 -17.18 -3.36 -21.36
C GLN A 611 -17.05 -2.79 -19.96
N MET A 612 -15.84 -2.33 -19.62
CA MET A 612 -15.52 -1.83 -18.29
C MET A 612 -16.50 -0.73 -17.87
N CYS A 613 -16.75 0.24 -18.74
CA CYS A 613 -17.68 1.34 -18.54
C CYS A 613 -18.76 1.33 -19.63
N GLU A 614 -20.03 1.45 -19.26
CA GLU A 614 -21.16 1.44 -20.20
C GLU A 614 -22.30 2.35 -19.69
N ALA A 615 -23.32 2.58 -20.52
CA ALA A 615 -24.58 3.22 -20.13
C ALA A 615 -25.77 2.28 -20.42
N PRO A 616 -26.54 1.84 -19.39
CA PRO A 616 -26.34 2.08 -17.95
C PRO A 616 -25.03 1.48 -17.40
N ALA A 617 -24.63 1.93 -16.20
CA ALA A 617 -23.35 1.58 -15.58
C ALA A 617 -23.09 0.08 -15.54
N ASN A 618 -21.90 -0.35 -15.97
CA ASN A 618 -21.46 -1.73 -15.82
C ASN A 618 -20.93 -1.97 -14.41
N LEU A 619 -21.13 -3.18 -13.87
CA LEU A 619 -20.54 -3.63 -12.62
C LEU A 619 -19.52 -4.76 -12.92
N ALA A 620 -18.26 -4.49 -12.60
CA ALA A 620 -17.15 -5.42 -12.62
C ALA A 620 -16.91 -6.01 -11.21
N ARG A 621 -16.68 -7.32 -11.15
CA ARG A 621 -16.26 -8.04 -9.94
C ARG A 621 -14.82 -8.51 -10.14
N LEU A 622 -13.97 -8.16 -9.20
CA LEU A 622 -12.56 -8.50 -9.16
C LEU A 622 -12.32 -9.49 -8.02
N THR A 623 -12.13 -10.76 -8.34
CA THR A 623 -11.87 -11.81 -7.35
C THR A 623 -10.39 -12.14 -7.31
N PHE A 624 -9.70 -11.81 -6.23
CA PHE A 624 -8.28 -12.10 -6.07
C PHE A 624 -8.10 -13.59 -5.74
N THR A 625 -7.47 -14.33 -6.64
CA THR A 625 -7.37 -15.79 -6.54
C THR A 625 -6.07 -16.27 -5.91
N GLN A 626 -5.07 -15.39 -5.79
CA GLN A 626 -3.75 -15.73 -5.24
C GLN A 626 -3.24 -14.73 -4.19
N ASN A 627 -3.85 -13.56 -4.07
CA ASN A 627 -3.61 -12.66 -2.94
C ASN A 627 -4.59 -13.07 -1.83
N PHE A 628 -4.08 -13.63 -0.73
CA PHE A 628 -4.91 -14.12 0.39
C PHE A 628 -4.98 -13.10 1.53
N GLY A 629 -5.93 -13.31 2.43
CA GLY A 629 -6.30 -12.39 3.49
C GLY A 629 -7.32 -11.35 3.04
N ASN A 630 -7.67 -10.48 3.98
CA ASN A 630 -8.44 -9.27 3.72
C ASN A 630 -7.51 -8.26 3.01
N LEU A 631 -7.88 -7.82 1.80
CA LEU A 631 -7.01 -6.97 0.99
C LEU A 631 -7.53 -5.53 0.97
N PRO A 632 -6.63 -4.53 0.89
CA PRO A 632 -7.06 -3.14 0.76
C PRO A 632 -7.87 -2.91 -0.51
N THR A 633 -8.82 -1.98 -0.45
CA THR A 633 -9.65 -1.61 -1.58
C THR A 633 -8.78 -0.97 -2.68
N ILE A 634 -8.94 -1.40 -3.93
CA ILE A 634 -8.23 -0.80 -5.06
C ILE A 634 -8.58 0.69 -5.22
N VAL A 635 -7.62 1.47 -5.68
CA VAL A 635 -7.80 2.90 -5.94
C VAL A 635 -7.95 3.12 -7.44
N ILE A 636 -8.94 3.91 -7.85
CA ILE A 636 -9.15 4.29 -9.25
C ILE A 636 -8.86 5.77 -9.43
N GLN A 637 -8.08 6.09 -10.46
CA GLN A 637 -7.94 7.45 -10.97
C GLN A 637 -8.69 7.56 -12.30
N ASP A 638 -9.71 8.41 -12.34
CA ASP A 638 -10.64 8.58 -13.47
C ASP A 638 -10.61 9.99 -14.07
N SER A 639 -9.56 10.77 -13.81
CA SER A 639 -9.40 12.15 -14.31
C SER A 639 -9.37 12.28 -15.83
N GLU A 640 -9.11 11.18 -16.55
CA GLU A 640 -9.14 11.11 -18.02
C GLU A 640 -10.47 10.59 -18.58
N MET A 641 -11.48 10.38 -17.72
CA MET A 641 -12.82 10.01 -18.15
C MET A 641 -13.59 11.23 -18.66
N SER A 642 -14.48 11.01 -19.62
CA SER A 642 -15.30 12.08 -20.19
C SER A 642 -16.28 12.64 -19.15
N ALA A 643 -16.56 13.95 -19.22
CA ALA A 643 -17.50 14.61 -18.32
C ALA A 643 -18.87 13.90 -18.26
N GLY A 644 -19.38 13.68 -17.05
CA GLY A 644 -20.61 12.91 -16.80
C GLY A 644 -20.40 11.40 -16.66
N SER A 645 -19.17 10.90 -16.79
CA SER A 645 -18.80 9.55 -16.35
C SER A 645 -18.72 9.50 -14.82
N SER A 646 -18.93 8.32 -14.25
CA SER A 646 -18.74 8.09 -12.81
C SER A 646 -18.18 6.70 -12.56
N VAL A 647 -17.16 6.61 -11.71
CA VAL A 647 -16.61 5.34 -11.25
C VAL A 647 -16.77 5.23 -9.74
N VAL A 648 -17.30 4.10 -9.27
CA VAL A 648 -17.49 3.80 -7.85
C VAL A 648 -16.83 2.46 -7.55
N VAL A 649 -16.09 2.38 -6.46
CA VAL A 649 -15.37 1.17 -6.02
C VAL A 649 -15.87 0.76 -4.64
N ALA A 650 -15.95 -0.54 -4.38
CA ALA A 650 -16.24 -1.08 -3.06
C ALA A 650 -15.38 -2.33 -2.75
N GLY A 651 -14.69 -2.29 -1.61
CA GLY A 651 -14.08 -3.42 -0.90
C GLY A 651 -14.54 -3.44 0.57
N GLY A 652 -13.96 -4.27 1.43
CA GLY A 652 -14.23 -4.24 2.88
C GLY A 652 -15.69 -4.51 3.28
N GLY A 653 -16.38 -5.42 2.58
CA GLY A 653 -17.79 -5.76 2.81
C GLY A 653 -18.82 -4.69 2.42
N ASN A 654 -18.42 -3.61 1.73
CA ASN A 654 -19.34 -2.59 1.22
C ASN A 654 -20.12 -3.05 -0.03
N ASP A 655 -21.30 -2.48 -0.28
CA ASP A 655 -22.15 -2.86 -1.42
C ASP A 655 -22.22 -1.81 -2.54
N ILE A 656 -22.36 -2.30 -3.78
CA ILE A 656 -22.75 -1.49 -4.94
C ILE A 656 -23.94 -2.18 -5.62
N SER A 657 -25.05 -1.45 -5.77
CA SER A 657 -26.26 -1.97 -6.42
C SER A 657 -26.75 -3.29 -5.80
N SER A 658 -26.74 -3.38 -4.46
CA SER A 658 -27.15 -4.55 -3.69
C SER A 658 -26.28 -5.80 -3.88
N ILE A 659 -25.07 -5.63 -4.39
CA ILE A 659 -24.04 -6.67 -4.44
C ILE A 659 -22.94 -6.27 -3.47
N VAL A 660 -22.65 -7.14 -2.52
CA VAL A 660 -21.70 -6.92 -1.43
C VAL A 660 -20.32 -7.43 -1.87
N SER A 661 -19.27 -6.64 -1.65
CA SER A 661 -17.89 -7.12 -1.77
C SER A 661 -17.64 -8.24 -0.75
N VAL A 662 -16.66 -9.10 -1.00
CA VAL A 662 -16.36 -10.23 -0.11
C VAL A 662 -14.97 -10.04 0.45
N ASP A 663 -14.88 -9.90 1.77
CA ASP A 663 -13.58 -9.88 2.44
C ASP A 663 -12.96 -11.27 2.37
N GLY A 664 -11.70 -11.34 1.93
CA GLY A 664 -10.95 -12.58 1.84
C GLY A 664 -10.74 -13.20 3.22
N THR A 665 -11.15 -14.45 3.38
CA THR A 665 -11.01 -15.20 4.65
C THR A 665 -9.96 -16.30 4.56
N LYS A 666 -9.32 -16.48 3.40
CA LYS A 666 -8.15 -17.34 3.28
C LYS A 666 -7.02 -16.81 4.13
N GLU A 667 -6.37 -17.69 4.88
CA GLU A 667 -5.21 -17.29 5.65
C GLU A 667 -4.06 -16.88 4.72
N SER A 668 -3.22 -15.97 5.21
CA SER A 668 -2.01 -15.53 4.51
C SER A 668 -0.84 -15.61 5.48
N GLU A 669 -0.56 -16.84 5.92
CA GLU A 669 0.34 -17.12 7.02
C GLU A 669 1.68 -17.64 6.50
N VAL A 670 2.76 -17.31 7.18
CA VAL A 670 4.11 -17.77 6.81
C VAL A 670 4.11 -19.29 6.73
N CYS A 671 4.48 -19.80 5.56
CA CYS A 671 4.50 -21.23 5.26
C CYS A 671 3.18 -21.96 5.55
N SER A 672 2.04 -21.26 5.41
CA SER A 672 0.68 -21.79 5.64
C SER A 672 0.50 -22.44 7.02
N ASN A 673 1.31 -22.05 8.01
CA ASN A 673 1.43 -22.74 9.30
C ASN A 673 1.76 -24.25 9.19
N ARG A 674 2.32 -24.70 8.07
CA ARG A 674 2.63 -26.10 7.74
C ARG A 674 4.09 -26.32 7.32
N GLY A 675 4.94 -25.34 7.58
CA GLY A 675 6.39 -25.45 7.50
C GLY A 675 7.06 -24.43 8.40
N TYR A 676 8.38 -24.55 8.50
CA TYR A 676 9.21 -23.51 9.11
C TYR A 676 9.83 -22.62 8.03
N CYS A 677 10.02 -21.35 8.38
CA CYS A 677 10.64 -20.38 7.48
C CYS A 677 12.14 -20.31 7.74
N ASP A 678 12.95 -20.61 6.73
CA ASP A 678 14.39 -20.30 6.78
C ASP A 678 14.60 -18.84 6.38
N GLU A 679 14.35 -17.92 7.32
CA GLU A 679 14.44 -16.46 7.12
C GLU A 679 15.88 -15.96 6.98
N ILE A 680 16.88 -16.72 7.45
CA ILE A 680 18.28 -16.27 7.48
C ILE A 680 19.00 -16.63 6.17
N ALA A 681 18.90 -17.90 5.73
CA ALA A 681 19.69 -18.37 4.60
C ALA A 681 18.91 -18.30 3.28
N LEU A 682 17.67 -18.81 3.24
CA LEU A 682 16.99 -19.14 1.99
C LEU A 682 15.78 -18.26 1.64
N GLY A 683 15.05 -17.71 2.62
CA GLY A 683 13.76 -17.06 2.40
C GLY A 683 12.70 -18.01 1.84
N ARG A 684 12.73 -19.29 2.27
CA ARG A 684 11.85 -20.35 1.73
C ARG A 684 11.29 -21.20 2.85
N CYS A 685 10.09 -21.72 2.61
CA CYS A 685 9.44 -22.63 3.52
C CYS A 685 10.00 -24.04 3.39
N ILE A 686 10.24 -24.66 4.53
CA ILE A 686 10.58 -26.08 4.64
C ILE A 686 9.39 -26.78 5.29
N CYS A 687 8.67 -27.54 4.46
CA CYS A 687 7.39 -28.10 4.84
C CYS A 687 7.52 -29.22 5.86
N HIS A 688 6.64 -29.20 6.84
CA HIS A 688 6.50 -30.30 7.77
C HIS A 688 6.04 -31.57 7.04
N THR A 689 6.36 -32.71 7.64
CA THR A 689 6.03 -34.01 7.11
C THR A 689 4.53 -34.15 6.79
N GLY A 690 4.22 -34.43 5.53
CA GLY A 690 2.84 -34.61 5.04
C GLY A 690 2.25 -33.39 4.32
N TYR A 691 3.00 -32.28 4.28
CA TYR A 691 2.65 -31.08 3.53
C TYR A 691 3.63 -30.83 2.38
N THR A 692 3.20 -30.06 1.39
CA THR A 692 3.97 -29.68 0.21
C THR A 692 3.43 -28.36 -0.33
N ASN A 693 4.10 -27.82 -1.35
CA ASN A 693 3.75 -26.53 -1.92
C ASN A 693 2.38 -26.58 -2.60
N SER A 694 1.64 -25.49 -2.50
CA SER A 694 0.29 -25.39 -3.06
C SER A 694 0.25 -24.66 -4.40
N ASP A 695 -0.87 -24.85 -5.11
CA ASP A 695 -1.30 -24.01 -6.23
C ASP A 695 -2.19 -22.81 -5.79
N GLY A 696 -2.38 -22.62 -4.47
CA GLY A 696 -3.25 -21.61 -3.88
C GLY A 696 -4.74 -21.96 -3.80
N ASN A 697 -5.15 -23.14 -4.29
CA ASN A 697 -6.54 -23.62 -4.25
C ASN A 697 -6.68 -24.90 -3.41
N GLY A 698 -5.78 -25.10 -2.44
CA GLY A 698 -5.71 -26.29 -1.59
C GLY A 698 -5.23 -27.56 -2.32
N SER A 699 -4.78 -27.43 -3.58
CA SER A 699 -4.22 -28.55 -4.35
C SER A 699 -2.70 -28.48 -4.42
N ILE A 700 -2.07 -29.62 -4.71
CA ILE A 700 -0.61 -29.72 -4.87
C ILE A 700 -0.16 -28.81 -6.02
N SER A 701 0.94 -28.08 -5.81
CA SER A 701 1.53 -27.17 -6.78
C SER A 701 1.72 -27.81 -8.17
N THR A 702 1.57 -27.00 -9.21
CA THR A 702 1.84 -27.36 -10.61
C THR A 702 3.06 -26.61 -11.13
N LEU A 703 3.55 -26.95 -12.34
CA LEU A 703 4.60 -26.17 -13.00
C LEU A 703 4.20 -24.71 -13.22
N LYS A 704 2.90 -24.42 -13.33
CA LYS A 704 2.36 -23.09 -13.58
C LYS A 704 2.08 -22.32 -12.29
N PHE A 705 1.67 -23.01 -11.22
CA PHE A 705 1.28 -22.42 -9.95
C PHE A 705 1.98 -23.17 -8.82
N ASN A 706 3.04 -22.55 -8.29
CA ASN A 706 3.81 -23.07 -7.15
C ASN A 706 4.15 -21.92 -6.22
N ARG A 707 3.45 -21.87 -5.08
CA ARG A 707 3.62 -20.81 -4.09
C ARG A 707 4.82 -21.02 -3.16
N GLY A 708 5.36 -22.23 -3.08
CA GLY A 708 6.46 -22.51 -2.14
C GLY A 708 6.07 -22.38 -0.66
N ASP A 709 4.78 -22.51 -0.35
CA ASP A 709 4.15 -22.07 0.90
C ASP A 709 3.72 -23.20 1.83
N CYS A 710 3.97 -24.47 1.48
CA CYS A 710 3.49 -25.62 2.25
C CYS A 710 1.95 -25.73 2.39
N GLY A 711 1.18 -25.03 1.54
CA GLY A 711 -0.27 -24.93 1.62
C GLY A 711 -1.06 -26.11 1.00
N ALA A 712 -0.47 -27.30 0.88
CA ALA A 712 -1.14 -28.47 0.31
C ALA A 712 -0.75 -29.77 1.02
N THR A 713 -1.68 -30.72 1.13
CA THR A 713 -1.39 -32.04 1.71
C THR A 713 -0.78 -32.99 0.68
N SER A 714 0.43 -33.51 0.94
CA SER A 714 1.05 -34.54 0.10
C SER A 714 0.58 -35.96 0.43
N ARG A 715 0.02 -36.15 1.63
CA ARG A 715 -0.62 -37.38 2.11
C ARG A 715 -1.62 -37.02 3.21
N ILE A 716 -2.48 -37.96 3.60
CA ILE A 716 -3.45 -37.76 4.70
C ILE A 716 -2.68 -37.41 5.98
N PRO A 717 -2.89 -36.22 6.58
CA PRO A 717 -2.28 -35.88 7.86
C PRO A 717 -2.85 -36.77 8.97
N VAL A 718 -1.96 -37.36 9.78
CA VAL A 718 -2.32 -38.28 10.88
C VAL A 718 -1.98 -37.72 12.27
N GLY A 719 -1.46 -36.49 12.34
CA GLY A 719 -1.04 -35.85 13.59
C GLY A 719 -0.50 -34.45 13.36
N CYS A 720 -0.30 -33.73 14.47
CA CYS A 720 0.36 -32.43 14.46
C CYS A 720 1.84 -32.55 14.10
N PRO A 721 2.45 -31.49 13.54
CA PRO A 721 3.87 -31.48 13.15
C PRO A 721 4.82 -31.57 14.36
N GLY A 722 6.09 -31.92 14.07
CA GLY A 722 7.17 -32.16 15.04
C GLY A 722 7.46 -33.65 15.29
N ASP A 723 8.69 -33.98 15.71
CA ASP A 723 9.09 -35.36 16.09
C ASP A 723 8.25 -35.86 17.28
N LEU A 724 7.98 -34.96 18.22
CA LEU A 724 6.88 -35.03 19.16
C LEU A 724 5.81 -34.04 18.67
N ALA A 725 4.53 -34.37 18.87
CA ALA A 725 3.44 -33.46 18.49
C ALA A 725 3.68 -32.06 19.10
N CYS A 726 3.69 -31.05 18.23
CA CYS A 726 3.97 -29.65 18.60
C CYS A 726 5.31 -29.46 19.32
N SER A 727 6.30 -30.26 18.93
CA SER A 727 7.66 -30.29 19.50
C SER A 727 7.70 -30.46 21.02
N GLY A 728 6.62 -30.95 21.64
CA GLY A 728 6.47 -31.00 23.10
C GLY A 728 6.28 -29.64 23.77
N HIS A 729 6.07 -28.57 23.00
CA HIS A 729 5.94 -27.18 23.46
C HIS A 729 4.56 -26.58 23.16
N GLY A 730 3.56 -27.42 22.92
CA GLY A 730 2.20 -26.99 22.64
C GLY A 730 1.19 -28.13 22.73
N THR A 731 -0.08 -27.77 22.53
CA THR A 731 -1.19 -28.73 22.47
C THR A 731 -1.68 -28.89 21.04
N CYS A 732 -1.97 -30.13 20.63
CA CYS A 732 -2.46 -30.47 19.30
C CYS A 732 -3.99 -30.46 19.25
N SER A 733 -4.59 -29.76 18.27
CA SER A 733 -6.05 -29.67 18.10
C SER A 733 -6.73 -30.97 17.61
N GLY A 734 -5.97 -31.93 17.08
CA GLY A 734 -6.50 -33.18 16.51
C GLY A 734 -7.20 -33.01 15.16
N SER A 735 -7.88 -34.06 14.69
CA SER A 735 -8.61 -34.03 13.42
C SER A 735 -9.78 -33.03 13.47
N PRO A 736 -10.06 -32.28 12.38
CA PRO A 736 -9.40 -32.32 11.06
C PRO A 736 -8.22 -31.35 10.88
N SER A 737 -7.96 -30.46 11.85
CA SER A 737 -7.02 -29.32 11.65
C SER A 737 -5.56 -29.62 11.95
N TYR A 738 -5.26 -30.52 12.90
CA TYR A 738 -3.90 -30.88 13.32
C TYR A 738 -2.98 -29.67 13.54
N ARG A 739 -3.52 -28.61 14.15
CA ARG A 739 -2.84 -27.35 14.43
C ARG A 739 -2.24 -27.38 15.84
N CYS A 740 -1.05 -26.83 15.97
CA CYS A 740 -0.40 -26.64 17.26
C CYS A 740 -0.79 -25.29 17.87
N SER A 741 -1.21 -25.32 19.13
CA SER A 741 -1.32 -24.14 19.98
C SER A 741 -0.12 -24.12 20.92
N CYS A 742 0.79 -23.18 20.70
CA CYS A 742 2.07 -23.14 21.39
C CYS A 742 1.95 -22.60 22.83
N ALA A 743 2.74 -23.18 23.72
CA ALA A 743 2.90 -22.69 25.08
C ALA A 743 3.59 -21.31 25.08
N LYS A 744 3.37 -20.52 26.14
CA LYS A 744 4.00 -19.19 26.28
C LYS A 744 5.52 -19.28 26.08
N GLY A 745 6.06 -18.38 25.25
CA GLY A 745 7.49 -18.34 24.90
C GLY A 745 7.87 -19.23 23.71
N TRP A 746 6.92 -19.90 23.07
CA TRP A 746 7.10 -20.69 21.86
C TRP A 746 6.15 -20.24 20.75
N ARG A 747 6.60 -20.37 19.49
CA ARG A 747 5.85 -20.01 18.28
C ARG A 747 6.22 -20.92 17.10
N GLY A 748 5.64 -20.65 15.93
CA GLY A 748 5.83 -21.43 14.71
C GLY A 748 4.77 -22.55 14.57
N GLY A 749 4.70 -23.15 13.37
CA GLY A 749 3.67 -24.15 13.04
C GLY A 749 3.71 -25.44 13.89
N ASP A 750 4.88 -25.76 14.45
CA ASP A 750 5.13 -26.92 15.30
C ASP A 750 5.67 -26.56 16.70
N CYS A 751 5.62 -25.29 17.08
CA CYS A 751 6.11 -24.77 18.36
C CYS A 751 7.60 -25.03 18.64
N SER A 752 8.43 -25.17 17.61
CA SER A 752 9.88 -25.38 17.75
C SER A 752 10.68 -24.09 17.94
N GLU A 753 10.12 -22.93 17.64
CA GLU A 753 10.82 -21.64 17.74
C GLU A 753 10.52 -20.91 19.05
N ARG A 754 11.51 -20.21 19.59
CA ARG A 754 11.28 -19.31 20.73
C ARG A 754 10.62 -18.01 20.27
N ALA A 755 9.64 -17.56 21.04
CA ALA A 755 9.12 -16.20 20.95
C ALA A 755 9.97 -15.28 21.84
N CYS A 756 10.45 -14.17 21.30
CA CYS A 756 11.16 -13.17 22.08
C CYS A 756 10.18 -12.26 22.87
N PRO A 757 10.67 -11.58 23.92
CA PRO A 757 9.90 -10.59 24.66
C PRO A 757 9.32 -9.50 23.75
N VAL A 758 8.12 -9.01 24.12
CA VAL A 758 7.43 -7.92 23.42
C VAL A 758 7.38 -6.67 24.30
N GLY A 759 7.74 -5.53 23.72
CA GLY A 759 7.65 -4.20 24.31
C GLY A 759 6.89 -3.26 23.38
N TYR A 760 6.56 -2.05 23.84
CA TYR A 760 6.00 -1.03 22.94
C TYR A 760 7.02 -0.72 21.84
N SER A 761 6.57 -0.56 20.60
CA SER A 761 7.44 -0.25 19.47
C SER A 761 8.10 1.13 19.65
N TRP A 762 9.36 1.23 19.27
CA TRP A 762 10.01 2.53 19.05
C TRP A 762 9.76 3.06 17.65
N PHE A 763 9.59 2.17 16.67
CA PHE A 763 9.38 2.52 15.28
C PHE A 763 8.26 1.64 14.71
N ASP A 764 7.09 2.25 14.51
CA ASP A 764 5.90 1.61 13.96
C ASP A 764 5.10 2.60 13.13
N TYR A 765 4.28 2.07 12.22
CA TYR A 765 3.40 2.93 11.45
C TYR A 765 2.32 3.50 12.39
N PRO A 766 2.09 4.83 12.38
CA PRO A 766 1.14 5.47 13.29
C PRO A 766 -0.26 4.87 13.16
N SER A 767 -0.97 4.80 14.28
CA SER A 767 -2.36 4.33 14.32
C SER A 767 -3.36 5.44 14.03
N GLU A 768 -2.99 6.69 14.29
CA GLU A 768 -3.74 7.91 13.97
C GLU A 768 -2.78 9.07 13.69
N ASP A 769 -3.30 10.23 13.25
CA ASP A 769 -2.47 11.42 13.06
C ASP A 769 -1.76 11.77 14.37
N ASN A 770 -0.42 11.80 14.33
CA ASN A 770 0.43 12.09 15.48
C ASN A 770 0.28 11.10 16.65
N VAL A 771 -0.16 9.86 16.40
CA VAL A 771 -0.27 8.79 17.41
C VAL A 771 0.49 7.55 16.95
N ALA A 772 1.59 7.23 17.64
CA ALA A 772 2.44 6.05 17.39
C ALA A 772 2.90 5.41 18.71
N HIS A 773 3.76 4.38 18.65
CA HIS A 773 4.37 3.72 19.81
C HIS A 773 3.39 2.98 20.74
N GLN A 774 2.18 2.68 20.25
CA GLN A 774 1.16 1.97 21.01
C GLN A 774 1.19 0.46 20.76
N LEU A 775 1.80 0.02 19.66
CA LEU A 775 1.85 -1.39 19.30
C LEU A 775 2.90 -2.13 20.13
N ARG A 776 2.51 -3.25 20.75
CA ARG A 776 3.48 -4.15 21.39
C ARG A 776 4.03 -5.13 20.37
N THR A 777 5.32 -5.03 20.09
CA THR A 777 5.98 -5.86 19.09
C THR A 777 7.23 -6.54 19.66
N GLU A 778 7.62 -7.64 19.02
CA GLU A 778 8.80 -8.41 19.38
C GLU A 778 10.05 -7.52 19.34
N CYS A 779 10.80 -7.52 20.43
CA CYS A 779 12.01 -6.70 20.58
C CYS A 779 11.79 -5.20 20.30
N SER A 780 10.58 -4.70 20.58
CA SER A 780 10.21 -3.28 20.47
C SER A 780 10.51 -2.66 19.09
N ALA A 781 10.53 -3.48 18.04
CA ALA A 781 10.82 -3.10 16.65
C ALA A 781 12.26 -2.61 16.38
N VAL A 782 13.19 -2.78 17.33
CA VAL A 782 14.55 -2.23 17.26
C VAL A 782 15.65 -3.23 17.66
N GLY A 783 15.29 -4.50 17.79
CA GLY A 783 16.24 -5.58 18.05
C GLY A 783 15.88 -6.84 17.27
N ASP A 784 16.90 -7.61 16.90
CA ASP A 784 16.70 -8.89 16.23
C ASP A 784 16.43 -10.00 17.26
N CYS A 785 15.43 -10.83 17.00
CA CYS A 785 15.11 -11.97 17.86
C CYS A 785 15.98 -13.19 17.52
N ASP A 786 16.75 -13.69 18.48
CA ASP A 786 17.37 -15.00 18.36
C ASP A 786 16.34 -16.10 18.67
N ARG A 787 15.86 -16.77 17.62
CA ARG A 787 14.85 -17.84 17.68
C ARG A 787 15.29 -19.06 18.49
N SER A 788 16.60 -19.27 18.69
CA SER A 788 17.13 -20.41 19.46
C SER A 788 17.07 -20.16 20.97
N SER A 789 17.34 -18.93 21.40
CA SER A 789 17.39 -18.56 22.82
C SER A 789 16.15 -17.82 23.31
N GLY A 790 15.37 -17.23 22.40
CA GLY A 790 14.21 -16.38 22.73
C GLY A 790 14.62 -15.03 23.31
N LYS A 791 15.83 -14.56 23.01
CA LYS A 791 16.36 -13.28 23.51
C LYS A 791 16.46 -12.26 22.38
N CYS A 792 16.12 -11.02 22.70
CA CYS A 792 16.33 -9.90 21.81
C CYS A 792 17.81 -9.48 21.82
N LYS A 793 18.41 -9.36 20.64
CA LYS A 793 19.68 -8.69 20.43
C LYS A 793 19.41 -7.20 20.25
N CYS A 794 19.49 -6.44 21.34
CA CYS A 794 19.35 -4.99 21.31
C CYS A 794 20.64 -4.35 20.83
N GLN A 795 20.56 -3.50 19.81
CA GLN A 795 21.68 -2.64 19.43
C GLN A 795 21.55 -1.29 20.11
N SER A 796 22.69 -0.67 20.40
CA SER A 796 22.74 0.70 20.89
C SER A 796 21.88 1.64 20.02
N PRO A 797 21.08 2.52 20.62
CA PRO A 797 21.09 2.87 22.05
C PRO A 797 20.10 2.07 22.90
N TYR A 798 19.49 1.00 22.37
CA TYR A 798 18.42 0.28 23.04
C TYR A 798 18.92 -0.82 23.98
N THR A 799 18.18 -1.06 25.05
CA THR A 799 18.46 -2.04 26.11
C THR A 799 17.16 -2.51 26.76
N GLY A 800 17.25 -3.34 27.79
CA GLY A 800 16.11 -4.04 28.38
C GLY A 800 15.86 -5.40 27.72
N GLY A 801 15.01 -6.21 28.35
CA GLY A 801 14.75 -7.58 27.89
C GLY A 801 14.05 -7.65 26.52
N ALA A 802 13.31 -6.60 26.17
CA ALA A 802 12.62 -6.45 24.89
C ALA A 802 13.15 -5.29 24.05
N CYS A 803 14.34 -4.75 24.36
CA CYS A 803 14.86 -3.52 23.74
C CYS A 803 13.92 -2.32 23.91
N ASP A 804 13.16 -2.30 25.01
CA ASP A 804 12.07 -1.38 25.33
C ASP A 804 12.55 -0.12 26.07
N LEU A 805 13.82 -0.08 26.47
CA LEU A 805 14.46 1.04 27.15
C LEU A 805 15.58 1.63 26.30
N MET A 806 15.79 2.93 26.40
CA MET A 806 16.99 3.59 25.92
C MET A 806 18.07 3.53 27.01
N ALA A 807 19.31 3.27 26.63
CA ALA A 807 20.45 3.29 27.53
C ALA A 807 20.81 4.71 27.95
N CYS A 808 21.25 4.86 29.20
CA CYS A 808 21.95 6.07 29.62
C CYS A 808 23.30 6.19 28.91
N GLY A 809 23.91 7.38 28.97
CA GLY A 809 25.26 7.57 28.46
C GLY A 809 26.30 6.76 29.23
N GLY A 810 27.49 6.59 28.65
CA GLY A 810 28.63 5.89 29.24
C GLY A 810 29.26 4.88 28.27
N SER A 811 30.57 4.67 28.34
CA SER A 811 31.28 3.77 27.43
C SER A 811 31.15 2.29 27.83
N ASP A 812 31.34 2.00 29.11
CA ASP A 812 31.38 0.63 29.65
C ASP A 812 30.38 0.40 30.79
N VAL A 813 30.02 1.46 31.51
CA VAL A 813 29.09 1.46 32.64
C VAL A 813 28.16 2.66 32.48
N GLU A 814 26.87 2.48 32.77
CA GLU A 814 25.90 3.58 32.75
C GLU A 814 26.40 4.75 33.62
N CYS A 815 26.30 5.97 33.07
CA CYS A 815 26.72 7.22 33.69
C CYS A 815 28.19 7.22 34.13
N ASN A 816 29.04 6.44 33.46
CA ASN A 816 30.46 6.25 33.78
C ASN A 816 30.74 5.89 35.26
N GLY A 817 29.74 5.38 35.98
CA GLY A 817 29.81 5.12 37.41
C GLY A 817 29.79 6.36 38.32
N ASN A 818 29.57 7.56 37.78
CA ASN A 818 29.49 8.83 38.52
C ASN A 818 28.08 9.42 38.48
N GLY A 819 27.07 8.57 38.52
CA GLY A 819 25.67 8.99 38.48
C GLY A 819 24.68 7.83 38.46
N GLN A 820 23.40 8.19 38.46
CA GLN A 820 22.29 7.25 38.42
C GLN A 820 21.58 7.31 37.07
N CYS A 821 21.30 6.15 36.49
CA CYS A 821 20.53 6.03 35.26
C CYS A 821 19.03 5.97 35.58
N LEU A 822 18.29 7.02 35.21
CA LEU A 822 16.88 7.19 35.56
C LEU A 822 16.03 7.43 34.31
N THR A 823 14.77 7.02 34.33
CA THR A 823 13.81 7.38 33.27
C THR A 823 13.52 8.89 33.30
N LEU A 824 12.99 9.46 32.21
CA LEU A 824 12.58 10.87 32.22
C LEU A 824 11.52 11.15 33.28
N TYR A 825 10.60 10.21 33.49
CA TYR A 825 9.60 10.26 34.56
C TYR A 825 10.27 10.39 35.95
N ASP A 826 11.25 9.53 36.24
CA ASP A 826 11.93 9.52 37.55
C ASP A 826 12.90 10.71 37.71
N LEU A 827 13.44 11.24 36.61
CA LEU A 827 14.39 12.34 36.60
C LEU A 827 13.72 13.71 36.76
N ALA A 828 12.51 13.90 36.22
CA ALA A 828 11.77 15.16 36.27
C ALA A 828 11.63 15.75 37.69
N PRO A 829 11.16 15.00 38.71
CA PRO A 829 10.89 15.57 40.03
C PRO A 829 12.14 15.99 40.78
N ILE A 830 13.30 15.44 40.42
CA ILE A 830 14.60 15.68 41.10
C ILE A 830 15.54 16.57 40.28
N ASN A 831 15.08 17.10 39.14
CA ASN A 831 15.85 18.02 38.33
C ASN A 831 16.10 19.35 39.08
N ARG A 832 17.36 19.80 39.09
CA ARG A 832 17.81 20.99 39.82
C ARG A 832 18.13 22.14 38.86
N VAL A 833 17.63 23.33 39.16
CA VAL A 833 17.97 24.57 38.45
C VAL A 833 18.54 25.57 39.45
N ASN A 834 19.79 25.98 39.23
CA ASN A 834 20.59 26.78 40.18
C ASN A 834 20.71 26.09 41.57
N GLY A 835 20.85 24.76 41.55
CA GLY A 835 20.98 23.92 42.75
C GLY A 835 19.69 23.65 43.52
N VAL A 836 18.53 24.18 43.08
CA VAL A 836 17.24 23.96 43.73
C VAL A 836 16.40 22.99 42.92
N THR A 837 15.84 21.97 43.56
CA THR A 837 14.91 21.01 42.98
C THR A 837 13.61 21.70 42.59
N ARG A 838 13.19 21.55 41.33
CA ARG A 838 12.01 22.24 40.80
C ARG A 838 10.71 21.44 40.90
N GLY A 839 10.80 20.13 41.12
CA GLY A 839 9.61 19.27 41.20
C GLY A 839 8.83 19.21 39.87
N PHE A 840 9.53 19.23 38.73
CA PHE A 840 8.88 19.06 37.44
C PHE A 840 8.26 17.66 37.33
N THR A 841 7.27 17.54 36.46
CA THR A 841 6.65 16.26 36.11
C THR A 841 6.86 15.98 34.62
N TYR A 842 6.93 14.72 34.23
CA TYR A 842 7.03 14.33 32.83
C TYR A 842 6.29 13.01 32.62
N GLY A 843 5.15 13.04 31.92
CA GLY A 843 4.35 11.84 31.66
C GLY A 843 3.46 11.38 32.82
N GLU A 844 2.93 12.32 33.60
CA GLU A 844 1.93 12.02 34.64
C GLU A 844 0.58 11.56 34.04
N ASP A 845 0.21 12.06 32.86
CA ASP A 845 -0.91 11.50 32.09
C ASP A 845 -0.40 10.38 31.16
N PRO A 846 -0.71 9.10 31.44
CA PRO A 846 -0.25 7.99 30.61
C PRO A 846 -0.89 7.96 29.21
N ASN A 847 -1.88 8.82 28.93
CA ASN A 847 -2.52 8.92 27.61
C ASN A 847 -2.02 10.13 26.80
N ASP A 848 -1.14 10.96 27.36
CA ASP A 848 -0.55 12.06 26.60
C ASP A 848 0.47 11.52 25.59
N VAL A 849 0.12 11.64 24.32
CA VAL A 849 0.96 11.19 23.20
C VAL A 849 2.24 12.00 23.06
N ALA A 850 2.35 13.18 23.68
CA ALA A 850 3.57 13.97 23.65
C ALA A 850 4.66 13.45 24.61
N THR A 851 4.27 12.68 25.64
CA THR A 851 5.16 12.19 26.71
C THR A 851 5.21 10.66 26.79
N TRP A 852 4.89 9.98 25.70
CA TRP A 852 4.87 8.50 25.59
C TRP A 852 6.19 7.82 26.02
N ASP A 853 7.29 8.56 25.95
CA ASP A 853 8.65 8.13 26.18
C ASP A 853 9.09 8.24 27.66
N ALA A 854 8.24 8.78 28.54
CA ALA A 854 8.56 9.10 29.94
C ALA A 854 9.23 7.96 30.72
N HIS A 855 8.77 6.72 30.52
CA HIS A 855 9.32 5.53 31.18
C HIS A 855 10.27 4.70 30.30
N ARG A 856 10.58 5.18 29.09
CA ARG A 856 11.33 4.42 28.07
C ARG A 856 12.68 5.04 27.80
N ILE A 857 12.74 6.37 27.75
CA ILE A 857 13.99 7.11 27.62
C ILE A 857 14.62 7.30 28.99
N ARG A 858 15.92 7.02 29.09
CA ARG A 858 16.69 7.14 30.34
C ARG A 858 17.90 8.06 30.17
N SER A 859 18.17 8.89 31.17
CA SER A 859 19.27 9.85 31.20
C SER A 859 20.00 9.79 32.55
N CYS A 860 21.18 10.38 32.60
CA CYS A 860 22.03 10.36 33.79
C CYS A 860 21.73 11.53 34.72
N LEU A 861 21.45 11.22 35.99
CA LEU A 861 21.61 12.16 37.10
C LEU A 861 23.03 12.04 37.63
N CYS A 862 23.86 13.05 37.40
CA CYS A 862 25.26 13.01 37.82
C CYS A 862 25.44 13.24 39.32
N ASP A 863 26.43 12.54 39.88
CA ASP A 863 26.93 12.79 41.22
C ASP A 863 27.54 14.19 41.32
N PRO A 864 27.65 14.77 42.54
CA PRO A 864 28.28 16.08 42.72
C PRO A 864 29.65 16.19 42.04
N PHE A 865 29.92 17.35 41.45
CA PHE A 865 31.12 17.67 40.67
C PHE A 865 31.23 16.97 39.30
N TYR A 866 30.32 16.07 38.95
CA TYR A 866 30.22 15.50 37.60
C TYR A 866 29.06 16.12 36.84
N PHE A 867 29.23 16.25 35.53
CA PHE A 867 28.21 16.75 34.62
C PHE A 867 28.38 16.17 33.22
N GLY A 868 27.56 16.65 32.28
CA GLY A 868 27.47 16.11 30.93
C GLY A 868 26.47 14.97 30.85
N TYR A 869 26.13 14.57 29.62
CA TYR A 869 25.05 13.61 29.39
C TYR A 869 25.30 12.20 29.97
N ASP A 870 26.58 11.87 30.20
CA ASP A 870 27.03 10.57 30.69
C ASP A 870 27.85 10.66 31.99
N CYS A 871 27.93 11.83 32.62
CA CYS A 871 28.69 12.06 33.85
C CYS A 871 30.20 11.73 33.74
N SER A 872 30.76 11.83 32.53
CA SER A 872 32.21 11.69 32.31
C SER A 872 32.99 12.97 32.61
N GLN A 873 32.33 14.13 32.58
CA GLN A 873 32.98 15.43 32.72
C GLN A 873 32.94 15.93 34.16
N LYS A 874 34.02 16.56 34.61
CA LYS A 874 34.16 17.17 35.93
C LYS A 874 34.03 18.67 35.85
N GLU A 875 33.23 19.25 36.73
CA GLU A 875 33.09 20.70 36.81
C GLU A 875 34.39 21.33 37.30
N CYS A 876 34.87 22.33 36.56
CA CYS A 876 36.01 23.14 37.00
C CYS A 876 35.59 24.23 37.97
N PRO A 877 36.49 24.67 38.86
CA PRO A 877 36.27 25.84 39.70
C PRO A 877 35.79 27.04 38.87
N ARG A 878 34.72 27.66 39.36
CA ARG A 878 34.21 28.92 38.80
C ARG A 878 34.71 30.10 39.61
N GLY A 879 34.65 31.28 39.02
CA GLY A 879 35.07 32.50 39.67
C GLY A 879 34.75 33.75 38.87
N ASP A 880 35.03 34.86 39.52
CA ASP A 880 34.85 36.21 38.99
C ASP A 880 36.07 36.63 38.15
N GLY A 881 35.82 37.38 37.08
CA GLY A 881 36.88 37.93 36.24
C GLY A 881 37.63 39.05 36.96
N PHE A 882 38.88 39.34 36.56
CA PHE A 882 39.66 40.41 37.21
C PHE A 882 39.23 41.85 36.80
N ASN A 883 38.45 42.00 35.73
CA ASN A 883 38.18 43.29 35.07
C ASN A 883 36.69 43.48 34.69
N THR A 884 35.78 43.18 35.59
CA THR A 884 34.33 43.23 35.36
C THR A 884 33.76 44.52 35.95
N ASP A 885 33.08 45.32 35.12
CA ASP A 885 32.42 46.54 35.57
C ASP A 885 31.04 46.14 36.13
N ASN A 886 30.81 46.34 37.44
CA ASN A 886 29.59 46.01 38.21
C ASN A 886 29.62 44.66 38.97
N ASP A 887 30.49 44.54 39.98
CA ASP A 887 30.68 43.34 40.83
C ASP A 887 29.89 43.39 42.17
N ASP A 888 28.57 43.54 42.09
CA ASP A 888 27.72 43.53 43.27
C ASP A 888 27.68 42.12 43.90
N ILE A 889 27.88 42.06 45.23
CA ILE A 889 27.74 40.84 46.03
C ILE A 889 26.24 40.56 46.24
N GLU A 890 25.82 39.31 46.03
CA GLU A 890 24.45 38.89 46.37
C GLU A 890 24.21 39.07 47.87
N ARG A 891 23.18 39.86 48.21
CA ARG A 891 22.71 40.09 49.58
C ARG A 891 21.25 39.69 49.70
N GLN A 892 20.98 38.78 50.63
CA GLN A 892 19.63 38.38 50.99
C GLN A 892 19.29 38.85 52.40
N LEU A 893 18.03 39.26 52.62
CA LEU A 893 17.57 39.81 53.90
C LEU A 893 16.58 38.86 54.57
N ILE A 894 16.71 38.67 55.87
CA ILE A 894 15.82 37.84 56.68
C ILE A 894 15.31 38.63 57.88
N GLN A 895 14.00 38.59 58.13
CA GLN A 895 13.38 39.10 59.35
C GLN A 895 12.82 37.93 60.15
N CYS A 896 13.21 37.84 61.42
CA CYS A 896 12.67 36.87 62.37
C CYS A 896 11.97 37.58 63.55
N ILE A 897 10.72 37.20 63.81
CA ILE A 897 9.89 37.69 64.92
C ILE A 897 9.54 36.52 65.83
N ALA A 898 10.25 36.40 66.95
CA ALA A 898 10.05 35.37 67.98
C ALA A 898 10.77 35.75 69.29
N ASP A 899 10.38 35.15 70.40
CA ASP A 899 11.06 35.24 71.71
C ASP A 899 11.37 33.88 72.35
N ALA A 900 11.08 32.78 71.65
CA ALA A 900 11.51 31.43 72.00
C ALA A 900 11.53 30.51 70.77
N GLY A 901 12.15 29.33 70.93
CA GLY A 901 12.19 28.30 69.89
C GLY A 901 13.42 28.38 68.99
N SER A 902 13.32 27.77 67.82
CA SER A 902 14.36 27.73 66.79
C SER A 902 13.75 27.85 65.40
N PHE A 903 14.58 28.20 64.43
CA PHE A 903 14.24 28.17 63.01
C PHE A 903 15.33 27.46 62.24
N THR A 904 15.06 27.12 60.99
CA THR A 904 16.08 26.61 60.07
C THR A 904 16.13 27.48 58.84
N LEU A 905 17.28 27.52 58.17
CA LEU A 905 17.43 28.11 56.85
C LEU A 905 17.74 26.99 55.85
N THR A 906 17.28 27.15 54.62
CA THR A 906 17.46 26.19 53.53
C THR A 906 17.96 26.92 52.30
N PHE A 907 19.04 26.40 51.72
CA PHE A 907 19.64 26.88 50.47
C PHE A 907 19.95 25.67 49.58
N ARG A 908 19.56 25.71 48.30
CA ARG A 908 19.85 24.63 47.33
C ARG A 908 19.56 23.23 47.88
N ASP A 909 18.38 23.08 48.49
CA ASP A 909 17.85 21.86 49.11
C ASP A 909 18.59 21.30 50.34
N GLU A 910 19.61 22.01 50.85
CA GLU A 910 20.21 21.69 52.14
C GLU A 910 19.68 22.61 53.25
N THR A 911 19.28 22.02 54.37
CA THR A 911 18.73 22.72 55.52
C THR A 911 19.75 22.74 56.66
N THR A 912 19.94 23.91 57.27
CA THR A 912 20.81 24.06 58.44
C THR A 912 20.29 23.22 59.60
N LYS A 913 21.15 22.96 60.59
CA LYS A 913 20.66 22.56 61.92
C LYS A 913 19.74 23.64 62.51
N ASP A 914 18.96 23.28 63.52
CA ASP A 914 18.11 24.23 64.25
C ASP A 914 18.94 25.40 64.78
N ILE A 915 18.60 26.62 64.36
CA ILE A 915 19.18 27.88 64.79
C ILE A 915 18.29 28.45 65.91
N PRO A 916 18.79 28.54 67.15
CA PRO A 916 18.04 29.18 68.24
C PRO A 916 17.59 30.60 67.91
N TYR A 917 16.39 30.99 68.37
CA TYR A 917 15.86 32.35 68.15
C TYR A 917 16.80 33.47 68.64
N ASN A 918 17.63 33.18 69.65
CA ASN A 918 18.56 34.12 70.27
C ASN A 918 20.01 33.99 69.76
N SER A 919 20.23 33.29 68.64
CA SER A 919 21.55 33.13 68.01
C SER A 919 22.18 34.46 67.62
N VAL A 920 23.51 34.53 67.71
CA VAL A 920 24.30 35.69 67.25
C VAL A 920 24.73 35.52 65.79
N GLU A 921 25.25 36.58 65.16
CA GLU A 921 25.73 36.57 63.76
C GLU A 921 26.65 35.38 63.44
N ALA A 922 27.61 35.08 64.33
CA ALA A 922 28.56 34.00 64.16
C ALA A 922 27.93 32.60 64.16
N ASP A 923 26.83 32.40 64.90
CA ASP A 923 26.11 31.12 64.93
C ASP A 923 25.40 30.89 63.59
N ILE A 924 24.76 31.94 63.03
CA ILE A 924 24.08 31.86 61.73
C ILE A 924 25.08 31.67 60.60
N LYS A 925 26.20 32.42 60.61
CA LYS A 925 27.30 32.23 59.66
C LYS A 925 27.77 30.76 59.70
N SER A 926 28.08 30.26 60.88
CA SER A 926 28.53 28.86 61.04
C SER A 926 27.48 27.85 60.56
N ALA A 927 26.19 28.08 60.85
CA ALA A 927 25.12 27.20 60.40
C ALA A 927 24.95 27.18 58.87
N LEU A 928 25.12 28.32 58.20
CA LEU A 928 25.06 28.42 56.73
C LEU A 928 26.31 27.82 56.07
N GLU A 929 27.52 28.09 56.59
CA GLU A 929 28.79 27.56 56.06
C GLU A 929 29.00 26.07 56.36
N GLU A 930 28.16 25.47 57.21
CA GLU A 930 28.08 24.01 57.38
C GLU A 930 27.36 23.30 56.21
N LEU A 931 26.58 24.03 55.40
CA LEU A 931 25.93 23.48 54.21
C LEU A 931 26.96 23.26 53.11
N SER A 932 26.94 22.11 52.44
CA SER A 932 27.90 21.80 51.38
C SER A 932 27.69 22.64 50.11
N THR A 933 26.50 23.24 49.99
CA THR A 933 26.07 24.10 48.87
C THR A 933 26.41 25.58 49.04
N ILE A 934 26.96 25.98 50.18
CA ILE A 934 27.38 27.35 50.49
C ILE A 934 28.89 27.35 50.77
N GLY A 935 29.60 28.29 50.16
CA GLY A 935 31.00 28.57 50.53
C GLY A 935 31.09 29.49 51.74
N GLU A 936 31.63 30.69 51.55
CA GLU A 936 31.78 31.70 52.60
C GLU A 936 30.69 32.76 52.52
N VAL A 937 30.10 33.10 53.67
CA VAL A 937 29.09 34.17 53.80
C VAL A 937 29.48 35.19 54.86
N GLU A 938 29.05 36.44 54.71
CA GLU A 938 29.08 37.44 55.77
C GLU A 938 27.66 37.66 56.30
N VAL A 939 27.51 37.61 57.64
CA VAL A 939 26.21 37.80 58.30
C VAL A 939 26.30 39.00 59.22
N VAL A 940 25.39 39.97 59.02
CA VAL A 940 25.34 41.21 59.80
C VAL A 940 23.91 41.52 60.21
N PHE A 941 23.69 41.94 61.45
CA PHE A 941 22.38 42.34 61.95
C PHE A 941 22.23 43.86 61.91
N SER A 942 21.11 44.33 61.37
CA SER A 942 20.64 45.70 61.53
C SER A 942 19.59 45.76 62.64
N GLY A 943 19.80 46.60 63.67
CA GLY A 943 18.82 46.90 64.72
C GLY A 943 18.92 46.11 66.04
N GLY A 944 19.67 45.00 66.14
CA GLY A 944 19.77 44.19 67.37
C GLY A 944 21.01 43.27 67.44
N THR A 945 21.11 42.45 68.50
CA THR A 945 22.27 41.55 68.75
C THR A 945 21.95 40.05 68.67
N VAL A 946 20.69 39.69 68.41
CA VAL A 946 20.23 38.30 68.30
C VAL A 946 19.29 38.14 67.09
N ALA A 947 19.18 36.93 66.56
CA ALA A 947 18.50 36.64 65.29
C ALA A 947 17.03 37.07 65.25
N CYS A 948 16.28 36.81 66.33
CA CYS A 948 14.85 37.08 66.41
C CYS A 948 14.51 38.06 67.53
N SER A 949 13.57 38.97 67.27
CA SER A 949 12.98 39.82 68.30
C SER A 949 11.53 40.15 67.97
N ASN A 950 10.69 40.22 69.01
CA ASN A 950 9.29 40.64 68.91
C ASN A 950 9.04 42.08 69.40
N SER A 951 10.09 42.78 69.79
CA SER A 951 10.05 44.17 70.26
C SER A 951 10.98 45.11 69.49
N ILE A 952 11.94 44.56 68.76
CA ILE A 952 12.94 45.29 67.99
C ILE A 952 12.88 44.80 66.54
N ASN A 953 12.89 45.74 65.60
CA ASN A 953 13.00 45.44 64.19
C ASN A 953 14.43 45.01 63.89
N ILE A 954 14.65 43.71 63.72
CA ILE A 954 15.95 43.13 63.37
C ILE A 954 15.89 42.62 61.93
N VAL A 955 16.89 43.00 61.15
CA VAL A 955 17.13 42.45 59.81
C VAL A 955 18.47 41.74 59.81
N ILE A 956 18.46 40.47 59.45
CA ILE A 956 19.67 39.67 59.23
C ILE A 956 20.03 39.83 57.75
N MET A 957 21.21 40.37 57.48
CA MET A 957 21.77 40.51 56.13
C MET A 957 22.76 39.38 55.89
N VAL A 958 22.57 38.62 54.82
CA VAL A 958 23.46 37.53 54.41
C VAL A 958 24.07 37.87 53.06
N ASP A 959 25.37 38.15 53.06
CA ASP A 959 26.16 38.46 51.87
C ASP A 959 26.92 37.19 51.44
N PHE A 960 26.69 36.72 50.21
CA PHE A 960 27.34 35.53 49.67
C PHE A 960 28.68 35.88 49.03
N LEU A 961 29.78 35.53 49.68
CA LEU A 961 31.10 36.01 49.28
C LEU A 961 31.75 35.18 48.17
N THR A 962 31.51 33.86 48.16
CA THR A 962 32.13 32.93 47.20
C THR A 962 31.13 32.27 46.25
N ASP A 963 29.85 32.27 46.58
CA ASP A 963 28.78 31.88 45.67
C ASP A 963 28.42 33.10 44.82
N LEU A 964 28.76 33.05 43.53
CA LEU A 964 28.73 34.21 42.64
C LEU A 964 27.47 34.26 41.76
N GLY A 965 27.12 35.46 41.32
CA GLY A 965 25.99 35.75 40.45
C GLY A 965 24.63 35.81 41.16
N ASP A 966 23.57 35.66 40.36
CA ASP A 966 22.17 35.66 40.83
C ASP A 966 21.84 34.32 41.50
N LEU A 967 21.78 34.32 42.84
CA LEU A 967 21.58 33.11 43.65
C LEU A 967 20.09 32.85 43.92
N PRO A 968 19.69 31.58 44.17
CA PRO A 968 18.33 31.30 44.60
C PRO A 968 18.08 31.90 45.99
N SER A 969 16.83 32.25 46.27
CA SER A 969 16.44 32.78 47.58
C SER A 969 16.59 31.72 48.68
N LEU A 970 17.14 32.13 49.82
CA LEU A 970 17.06 31.40 51.08
C LEU A 970 15.59 31.21 51.46
N SER A 971 15.27 30.04 51.98
CA SER A 971 13.98 29.80 52.64
C SER A 971 14.22 29.36 54.07
N GLY A 972 13.19 29.36 54.92
CA GLY A 972 13.35 28.89 56.28
C GLY A 972 12.05 28.44 56.91
N SER A 973 12.16 27.55 57.89
CA SER A 973 11.00 27.04 58.63
C SER A 973 10.82 27.81 59.93
N ASN A 974 9.62 28.36 60.13
CA ASN A 974 9.21 28.94 61.41
C ASN A 974 8.47 27.94 62.32
N ALA A 975 8.45 26.64 61.96
CA ALA A 975 7.61 25.65 62.63
C ALA A 975 7.88 25.52 64.13
N LEU A 976 9.10 25.81 64.61
CA LEU A 976 9.47 25.76 66.03
C LEU A 976 9.59 27.15 66.66
N LEU A 977 9.39 28.22 65.91
CA LEU A 977 9.42 29.59 66.45
C LEU A 977 8.15 29.87 67.25
N GLN A 978 8.34 30.49 68.41
CA GLN A 978 7.26 30.96 69.27
C GLN A 978 7.39 32.47 69.45
N ASP A 979 6.31 33.18 69.16
CA ASP A 979 6.07 34.53 69.67
C ASP A 979 5.06 34.45 70.82
N ARG A 980 5.56 34.56 72.05
CA ARG A 980 4.77 34.50 73.27
C ARG A 980 4.18 35.85 73.67
N ILE A 981 4.66 36.94 73.07
CA ILE A 981 4.22 38.31 73.39
C ILE A 981 3.10 38.73 72.44
N ASN A 982 3.33 38.65 71.13
CA ASN A 982 2.34 39.09 70.15
C ASN A 982 1.63 37.92 69.44
N GLY A 983 2.10 36.68 69.63
CA GLY A 983 1.49 35.46 69.07
C GLY A 983 0.68 34.65 70.09
N ASN A 984 0.42 33.38 69.76
CA ASN A 984 -0.35 32.45 70.62
C ASN A 984 0.55 31.54 71.50
N ALA A 985 1.85 31.83 71.58
CA ALA A 985 2.85 31.08 72.34
C ALA A 985 2.97 29.58 71.99
N ARG A 986 2.59 29.18 70.76
CA ARG A 986 2.74 27.81 70.26
C ARG A 986 3.79 27.75 69.16
N ASP A 987 4.29 26.55 68.92
CA ASP A 987 5.14 26.26 67.75
C ASP A 987 4.44 26.74 66.47
N GLY A 988 5.18 27.49 65.64
CA GLY A 988 4.67 28.13 64.43
C GLY A 988 4.02 29.50 64.65
N SER A 989 4.04 30.05 65.87
CA SER A 989 3.47 31.37 66.15
C SER A 989 4.43 32.53 65.86
N GLY A 990 5.72 32.25 65.69
CA GLY A 990 6.71 33.23 65.23
C GLY A 990 6.70 33.40 63.70
N SER A 991 7.26 34.51 63.24
CA SER A 991 7.35 34.85 61.79
C SER A 991 8.80 34.78 61.31
N LEU A 992 9.00 34.25 60.10
CA LEU A 992 10.28 34.28 59.40
C LEU A 992 10.01 34.69 57.95
N VAL A 993 10.62 35.79 57.51
CA VAL A 993 10.42 36.36 56.17
C VAL A 993 11.78 36.55 55.51
N VAL A 994 11.92 36.12 54.26
CA VAL A 994 13.13 36.32 53.45
C VAL A 994 12.76 37.18 52.24
N VAL A 995 13.60 38.17 51.90
CA VAL A 995 13.46 38.98 50.67
C VAL A 995 14.79 39.07 49.92
N THR A 996 14.70 39.17 48.59
CA THR A 996 15.83 39.10 47.65
C THR A 996 15.62 40.02 46.45
N GLY A 997 16.63 40.14 45.56
CA GLY A 997 16.43 40.71 44.23
C GLY A 997 16.17 42.22 44.16
N GLY A 998 16.58 42.98 45.18
CA GLY A 998 16.37 44.44 45.25
C GLY A 998 15.22 44.87 46.15
N ASP A 999 14.46 43.93 46.70
CA ASP A 999 13.39 44.22 47.66
C ASP A 999 13.95 44.74 48.99
N THR A 1000 13.12 45.51 49.70
CA THR A 1000 13.49 46.17 50.97
C THR A 1000 12.81 45.52 52.16
N LEU A 1001 13.53 45.43 53.28
CA LEU A 1001 13.03 44.96 54.57
C LEU A 1001 13.45 45.93 55.66
N LEU A 1002 12.48 46.59 56.30
CA LEU A 1002 12.71 47.53 57.41
C LEU A 1002 13.75 48.63 57.13
N GLY A 1003 13.91 49.04 55.87
CA GLY A 1003 14.85 50.09 55.45
C GLY A 1003 16.17 49.57 54.88
N GLU A 1004 16.49 48.29 55.05
CA GLU A 1004 17.58 47.62 54.35
C GLU A 1004 17.12 47.15 52.96
N THR A 1005 18.04 47.06 52.01
CA THR A 1005 17.76 46.63 50.62
C THR A 1005 18.58 45.39 50.28
N SER A 1006 17.92 44.35 49.78
CA SER A 1006 18.60 43.17 49.22
C SER A 1006 19.32 43.55 47.92
N VAL A 1007 20.37 42.82 47.57
CA VAL A 1007 21.18 43.11 46.38
C VAL A 1007 21.22 41.86 45.52
N LYS A 1008 20.88 42.01 44.25
CA LYS A 1008 21.06 40.96 43.26
C LYS A 1008 22.53 40.91 42.88
N GLY A 1009 23.18 39.76 43.07
CA GLY A 1009 24.57 39.54 42.72
C GLY A 1009 24.80 39.61 41.22
N THR A 1010 25.86 40.31 40.82
CA THR A 1010 26.22 40.51 39.42
C THR A 1010 27.62 40.02 39.07
N ARG A 1011 28.43 39.63 40.06
CA ARG A 1011 29.73 38.98 39.84
C ARG A 1011 29.62 37.78 38.92
N GLU A 1012 30.54 37.66 37.98
CA GLU A 1012 30.54 36.55 37.05
C GLU A 1012 30.76 35.21 37.79
N ASN A 1013 29.97 34.21 37.42
CA ASN A 1013 30.15 32.83 37.85
C ASN A 1013 30.71 31.99 36.70
N ALA A 1014 31.88 32.38 36.20
CA ALA A 1014 32.46 31.86 34.97
C ALA A 1014 33.42 30.69 35.22
N LEU A 1015 33.40 29.71 34.30
CA LEU A 1015 34.31 28.57 34.34
C LEU A 1015 35.75 29.05 34.23
N CYS A 1016 36.61 28.68 35.18
CA CYS A 1016 37.98 29.17 35.25
C CYS A 1016 38.09 30.71 35.15
N SER A 1017 37.09 31.42 35.68
CA SER A 1017 37.02 32.89 35.73
C SER A 1017 37.25 33.58 34.38
N ASN A 1018 36.92 32.90 33.27
CA ASN A 1018 37.25 33.31 31.90
C ASN A 1018 38.75 33.51 31.60
N HIS A 1019 39.65 33.10 32.50
CA HIS A 1019 41.10 33.32 32.41
C HIS A 1019 41.90 32.01 32.48
N GLY A 1020 41.24 30.89 32.23
CA GLY A 1020 41.88 29.59 32.03
C GLY A 1020 41.01 28.66 31.18
N ILE A 1021 41.63 27.57 30.73
CA ILE A 1021 40.92 26.49 30.02
C ILE A 1021 40.64 25.38 31.03
N CYS A 1022 39.38 24.97 31.13
CA CYS A 1022 39.01 23.82 31.94
C CYS A 1022 39.41 22.52 31.24
N ASP A 1023 40.18 21.67 31.93
CA ASP A 1023 40.27 20.27 31.56
C ASP A 1023 39.13 19.50 32.23
N PHE A 1024 38.05 19.27 31.47
CA PHE A 1024 36.87 18.55 31.93
C PHE A 1024 37.13 17.09 32.33
N THR A 1025 38.29 16.51 31.98
CA THR A 1025 38.67 15.16 32.42
C THR A 1025 39.13 15.18 33.88
N THR A 1026 39.86 16.23 34.27
CA THR A 1026 40.45 16.35 35.61
C THR A 1026 39.67 17.28 36.53
N GLY A 1027 38.87 18.20 35.98
CA GLY A 1027 38.18 19.27 36.71
C GLY A 1027 39.14 20.40 37.11
N ILE A 1028 40.30 20.51 36.45
CA ILE A 1028 41.35 21.48 36.80
C ILE A 1028 41.38 22.60 35.77
N CYS A 1029 41.43 23.85 36.26
CA CYS A 1029 41.67 25.01 35.40
C CYS A 1029 43.16 25.16 35.08
N ILE A 1030 43.48 25.21 33.80
CA ILE A 1030 44.80 25.57 33.29
C ILE A 1030 44.80 27.07 33.02
N CYS A 1031 45.36 27.85 33.95
CA CYS A 1031 45.34 29.29 33.86
C CYS A 1031 46.21 29.82 32.72
N HIS A 1032 45.73 30.89 32.08
CA HIS A 1032 46.52 31.65 31.13
C HIS A 1032 47.67 32.39 31.84
N ALA A 1033 48.67 32.82 31.07
CA ALA A 1033 49.83 33.50 31.63
C ALA A 1033 49.41 34.74 32.46
N ASN A 1034 50.03 34.89 33.64
CA ASN A 1034 49.75 35.93 34.64
C ASN A 1034 48.41 35.79 35.40
N TYR A 1035 47.71 34.67 35.28
CA TYR A 1035 46.54 34.36 36.09
C TYR A 1035 46.79 33.15 36.99
N GLY A 1036 46.23 33.18 38.20
CA GLY A 1036 46.40 32.17 39.23
C GLY A 1036 45.15 32.01 40.10
N GLY A 1037 45.25 31.19 41.13
CA GLY A 1037 44.11 30.92 42.02
C GLY A 1037 43.66 32.16 42.81
N SER A 1038 42.34 32.31 42.97
CA SER A 1038 41.76 33.42 43.72
C SER A 1038 41.21 33.00 45.08
N ASP A 1039 40.87 33.99 45.91
CA ASP A 1039 40.13 33.82 47.18
C ASP A 1039 38.61 33.99 47.00
N GLY A 1040 38.13 34.14 45.76
CA GLY A 1040 36.73 34.45 45.45
C GLY A 1040 36.31 35.90 45.70
N LYS A 1041 37.22 36.76 46.20
CA LYS A 1041 36.97 38.16 46.58
C LYS A 1041 37.83 39.14 45.78
N GLY A 1042 38.43 38.67 44.68
CA GLY A 1042 39.36 39.44 43.84
C GLY A 1042 40.82 39.45 44.32
N GLY A 1043 41.16 38.70 45.37
CA GLY A 1043 42.51 38.53 45.90
C GLY A 1043 43.15 37.18 45.53
N PRO A 1044 44.46 36.99 45.80
CA PRO A 1044 45.13 35.71 45.61
C PRO A 1044 44.62 34.70 46.65
N GLY A 1045 44.33 33.48 46.20
CA GLY A 1045 43.84 32.44 47.10
C GLY A 1045 44.08 31.03 46.57
N THR A 1046 43.51 30.05 47.28
CA THR A 1046 43.70 28.62 46.98
C THR A 1046 42.69 28.06 45.99
N ILE A 1047 41.66 28.84 45.61
CA ILE A 1047 40.67 28.40 44.62
C ILE A 1047 41.35 28.44 43.26
N ALA A 1048 41.66 27.29 42.69
CA ALA A 1048 42.35 27.18 41.40
C ALA A 1048 41.40 27.49 40.21
N ASN A 1049 40.80 28.67 40.21
CA ASN A 1049 39.82 29.15 39.23
C ASN A 1049 40.39 30.21 38.26
N CYS A 1050 41.68 30.54 38.33
CA CYS A 1050 42.30 31.57 37.48
C CYS A 1050 41.74 32.99 37.65
N GLY A 1051 41.01 33.27 38.72
CA GLY A 1051 40.37 34.57 38.94
C GLY A 1051 41.29 35.68 39.45
N PHE A 1052 42.54 35.37 39.80
CA PHE A 1052 43.50 36.35 40.31
C PHE A 1052 44.59 36.67 39.30
N HIS A 1053 44.80 37.96 39.01
CA HIS A 1053 45.88 38.43 38.15
C HIS A 1053 47.18 38.67 38.95
N GLU A 1054 48.23 37.92 38.63
CA GLU A 1054 49.48 37.83 39.40
C GLU A 1054 50.42 39.04 39.23
N LEU A 1055 50.23 39.85 38.18
CA LEU A 1055 51.04 41.05 37.95
C LEU A 1055 50.41 42.27 38.66
N LYS A 1056 51.13 42.81 39.65
CA LYS A 1056 50.88 44.17 40.14
C LYS A 1056 51.19 45.15 39.01
N TYR A 1057 50.18 45.84 38.48
CA TYR A 1057 50.40 47.09 37.77
C TYR A 1057 51.23 48.00 38.68
N ALA A 1058 52.48 48.28 38.28
CA ALA A 1058 53.20 49.43 38.82
C ALA A 1058 52.42 50.65 38.36
N ARG A 1059 51.63 51.23 39.27
CA ARG A 1059 50.94 52.51 39.07
C ARG A 1059 51.93 53.62 38.75
#